data_AF-A0A1M3QCY1-F1
#
_entry.id   AF-A0A1M3QCY1-F1
#
_cell.length_a   1.000
_cell.length_b   1.000
_cell.length_c   1.000
_cell.angle_alpha   90.00
_cell.angle_beta   90.00
_cell.angle_gamma   90.00
#
_symmetry.space_group_name_H-M   'P 1'
#
loop_
_entity.id
_entity.type
_entity.pdbx_description
1 polymer ?
#
loop_
_entity_poly.entity_id
_entity_poly.type
_entity_poly.pdbx_seq_one_letter_code
_entity_poly.pdbx_strand_id
1 'polypeptide(L)'
;MTHPAPPVARRWTDPATLLALLACAAVAFALWAAANRPVAVPDFNGRVAGLAFSAFQRGQSPEDGTFPTPAQLRADLVRAANVAGRIRTYTVAGDMAEVPKLARGLGLRITLGAWLSGDRAANAKEIDRLIATTKGAPNVERVMVGNEVLLRGDLSAPALIADIARVRAALAVPVSTAEPWHVWLKHPELVRAVDFITIHLLPYWEGQPRAAALRFTQEKLAEVRAAYPGKKIVIGEIGWPSNGVDIGAAHASRVDQAAFLRGFFRVAQREHLDYFVMEAFDQPWKTSFEGRAAGYWGMADLDRHAKWAMTGPVSENPGWAGWAAGAVAAATLLAWLLLSRRPDIRLPGKLVLAGLAQGFVAALVCLMMVMSDTYLSAAAAAVWGTLAAGQALLLLLLLAGSFELAETVWARIWRRVPVLAPAAPGAVLGKVSIHLPICNEPPHMVRRTLDALAALDYPAFEVLVIDNNTTDPALWEKVAEHCARLGPRFRFFHLGKWPGFKAGALNFALRHTAPDAVAVAVLDSDYVVSRDWLARTMPQFADPEVGFVQSPQDYRDSGESFFKRLMFWEYAGFFQLGMVTRNERNAIIQHGTMTLIRKAALEGAARDGNAWAEWCICEDAELGLRLFRGGWKAVYSAESFGRGVMPDDFAAYRKQRFRWAYGAMQICRGHWAALLWPFDRSLTAGQRWHFLTGWLPWIGDALGLLFLVLGLGWSVGLIVQPQRFEFPIVLFMLPSIGLFAFRLAQSWVLYGNRVGCGRADRLGAMVAGLALSHSIGLAVWKGLVIGSAPFLRTPKMKDAPALLQGLAMARWEALLLALTWAAMAGVAVVHHLATWESRLWCLVLLTQSLPYAAGVFVSLAAAWPARTQPAPALPARLLADRAQTTRIPPSRGLSSGTLTSHALPARALAARVIGRPVPARARRSGWSSSEAGH
;
A
#
# COMPACT_ATOMS: atom_id res chain seq x y z
N MET A 1 -14.32 -49.47 1.95
CA MET A 1 -15.53 -48.71 1.56
C MET A 1 -15.32 -47.26 1.98
N THR A 2 -15.55 -46.29 1.08
CA THR A 2 -15.38 -44.87 1.38
C THR A 2 -16.65 -44.30 2.00
N HIS A 3 -16.57 -43.78 3.23
CA HIS A 3 -17.57 -42.80 3.67
C HIS A 3 -17.43 -41.55 2.79
N PRO A 4 -18.50 -41.08 2.10
CA PRO A 4 -18.43 -39.80 1.42
C PRO A 4 -18.22 -38.71 2.47
N ALA A 5 -17.24 -37.84 2.25
CA ALA A 5 -17.13 -36.62 3.05
C ALA A 5 -18.47 -35.88 2.95
N PRO A 6 -19.07 -35.43 4.07
CA PRO A 6 -20.38 -34.80 4.04
C PRO A 6 -20.30 -33.58 3.10
N PRO A 7 -21.28 -33.41 2.19
CA PRO A 7 -21.22 -32.35 1.19
C PRO A 7 -21.06 -31.02 1.91
N VAL A 8 -20.00 -30.28 1.57
CA VAL A 8 -19.76 -28.94 2.12
C VAL A 8 -20.85 -28.03 1.59
N ALA A 9 -21.98 -28.01 2.29
CA ALA A 9 -23.13 -27.18 1.99
C ALA A 9 -22.61 -25.74 1.80
N ARG A 10 -22.76 -25.21 0.57
CA ARG A 10 -22.24 -23.90 0.18
C ARG A 10 -23.04 -22.80 0.91
N ARG A 11 -22.72 -22.59 2.19
CA ARG A 11 -23.26 -21.52 3.03
C ARG A 11 -22.61 -20.19 2.63
N TRP A 12 -22.97 -19.69 1.45
CA TRP A 12 -22.63 -18.35 0.96
C TRP A 12 -23.11 -17.22 1.91
N THR A 13 -24.04 -17.57 2.81
CA THR A 13 -24.74 -16.70 3.77
C THR A 13 -24.70 -17.27 5.19
N ASP A 14 -23.49 -17.42 5.76
CA ASP A 14 -23.36 -17.57 7.22
C ASP A 14 -23.93 -16.31 7.92
N PRO A 15 -24.85 -16.43 8.90
CA PRO A 15 -25.47 -15.27 9.54
C PRO A 15 -24.48 -14.30 10.19
N ALA A 16 -23.35 -14.79 10.73
CA ALA A 16 -22.32 -13.92 11.30
C ALA A 16 -21.49 -13.20 10.22
N THR A 17 -21.42 -13.72 8.99
CA THR A 17 -20.90 -12.97 7.84
C THR A 17 -21.87 -11.87 7.43
N LEU A 18 -23.18 -12.16 7.30
CA LEU A 18 -24.18 -11.14 6.95
C LEU A 18 -24.24 -10.02 7.99
N LEU A 19 -24.25 -10.35 9.28
CA LEU A 19 -24.22 -9.40 10.39
C LEU A 19 -22.99 -8.48 10.32
N ALA A 20 -21.80 -9.06 10.10
CA ALA A 20 -20.56 -8.27 10.01
C ALA A 20 -20.55 -7.32 8.80
N LEU A 21 -21.02 -7.80 7.64
CA LEU A 21 -21.12 -6.99 6.43
C LEU A 21 -22.09 -5.82 6.62
N LEU A 22 -23.31 -6.07 7.12
CA LEU A 22 -24.32 -5.04 7.34
C LEU A 22 -23.89 -4.03 8.41
N ALA A 23 -23.30 -4.49 9.53
CA ALA A 23 -22.81 -3.59 10.58
C ALA A 23 -21.68 -2.68 10.08
N CYS A 24 -20.69 -3.24 9.38
CA CYS A 24 -19.59 -2.43 8.83
C CYS A 24 -20.05 -1.51 7.70
N ALA A 25 -21.01 -1.92 6.87
CA ALA A 25 -21.60 -1.05 5.84
C ALA A 25 -22.39 0.12 6.44
N ALA A 26 -23.21 -0.12 7.46
CA ALA A 26 -23.96 0.92 8.15
C ALA A 26 -23.04 1.92 8.87
N VAL A 27 -22.00 1.44 9.57
CA VAL A 27 -20.99 2.31 10.19
C VAL A 27 -20.22 3.11 9.14
N ALA A 28 -19.80 2.49 8.03
CA ALA A 28 -19.10 3.19 6.96
C ALA A 28 -19.97 4.30 6.34
N PHE A 29 -21.23 4.02 6.01
CA PHE A 29 -22.16 5.02 5.47
C PHE A 29 -22.45 6.14 6.50
N ALA A 30 -22.56 5.81 7.78
CA ALA A 30 -22.72 6.80 8.85
C ALA A 30 -21.49 7.71 9.00
N LEU A 31 -20.27 7.19 8.80
CA LEU A 31 -19.04 7.99 8.77
C LEU A 31 -18.99 8.91 7.55
N TRP A 32 -19.36 8.43 6.36
CA TRP A 32 -19.52 9.26 5.16
C TRP A 32 -20.54 10.40 5.39
N ALA A 33 -21.70 10.07 5.97
CA ALA A 33 -22.75 11.04 6.29
C ALA A 33 -22.34 12.04 7.39
N ALA A 34 -21.49 11.64 8.33
CA ALA A 34 -20.95 12.51 9.37
C ALA A 34 -19.88 13.48 8.81
N ALA A 35 -19.03 13.01 7.91
CA ALA A 35 -17.97 13.81 7.28
C ALA A 35 -18.50 14.85 6.27
N ASN A 36 -19.62 14.56 5.59
CA ASN A 36 -20.16 15.42 4.52
C ASN A 36 -21.42 16.21 4.93
N ARG A 37 -21.63 16.41 6.24
CA ARG A 37 -22.76 17.19 6.78
C ARG A 37 -22.81 18.60 6.18
N PRO A 38 -23.94 19.06 5.63
CA PRO A 38 -24.08 20.44 5.18
C PRO A 38 -23.87 21.43 6.33
N VAL A 39 -23.03 22.44 6.09
CA VAL A 39 -22.71 23.52 7.02
C VAL A 39 -23.67 24.68 6.79
N ALA A 40 -24.26 25.21 7.86
CA ALA A 40 -25.05 26.43 7.79
C ALA A 40 -24.14 27.64 7.56
N VAL A 41 -24.34 28.36 6.45
CA VAL A 41 -23.62 29.58 6.08
C VAL A 41 -24.62 30.73 5.88
N PRO A 42 -24.21 32.01 5.97
CA PRO A 42 -25.15 33.14 5.90
C PRO A 42 -25.93 33.15 4.58
N ASP A 43 -27.24 33.40 4.60
CA ASP A 43 -28.03 33.54 3.35
C ASP A 43 -27.85 34.91 2.70
N PHE A 44 -27.90 34.96 1.37
CA PHE A 44 -27.93 36.20 0.59
C PHE A 44 -29.01 36.16 -0.50
N ASN A 45 -29.94 37.12 -0.45
CA ASN A 45 -31.07 37.22 -1.39
C ASN A 45 -30.95 38.41 -2.36
N GLY A 46 -29.80 39.11 -2.38
CA GLY A 46 -29.55 40.24 -3.27
C GLY A 46 -28.95 39.81 -4.61
N ARG A 47 -28.69 40.79 -5.48
CA ARG A 47 -27.91 40.61 -6.72
C ARG A 47 -26.45 40.97 -6.46
N VAL A 48 -25.50 40.25 -7.07
CA VAL A 48 -24.07 40.55 -6.91
C VAL A 48 -23.74 41.87 -7.62
N ALA A 49 -22.94 42.73 -6.98
CA ALA A 49 -22.72 44.08 -7.51
C ALA A 49 -21.78 44.11 -8.73
N GLY A 50 -20.85 43.18 -8.83
CA GLY A 50 -19.93 43.04 -9.96
C GLY A 50 -19.10 41.74 -9.90
N LEU A 51 -18.66 41.26 -11.05
CA LEU A 51 -17.76 40.10 -11.19
C LEU A 51 -16.52 40.49 -12.01
N ALA A 52 -15.35 39.98 -11.64
CA ALA A 52 -14.22 39.89 -12.55
C ALA A 52 -14.53 38.81 -13.61
N PHE A 53 -14.25 39.10 -14.87
CA PHE A 53 -14.69 38.35 -16.03
C PHE A 53 -13.49 37.87 -16.86
N SER A 54 -12.86 36.83 -16.36
CA SER A 54 -11.98 35.94 -17.14
C SER A 54 -12.85 34.84 -17.75
N ALA A 55 -12.85 34.70 -19.07
CA ALA A 55 -13.79 33.84 -19.79
C ALA A 55 -13.14 32.63 -20.46
N PHE A 56 -11.90 32.28 -20.11
CA PHE A 56 -11.21 31.12 -20.65
C PHE A 56 -11.94 29.82 -20.28
N GLN A 57 -11.91 28.86 -21.20
CA GLN A 57 -12.52 27.53 -21.10
C GLN A 57 -11.44 26.44 -21.13
N ARG A 58 -11.84 25.17 -21.09
CA ARG A 58 -10.91 24.03 -21.03
C ARG A 58 -10.00 24.00 -22.27
N GLY A 59 -8.68 24.08 -22.06
CA GLY A 59 -7.69 24.15 -23.15
C GLY A 59 -7.48 25.54 -23.75
N GLN A 60 -7.94 26.61 -23.08
CA GLN A 60 -7.68 28.00 -23.43
C GLN A 60 -6.84 28.66 -22.33
N SER A 61 -5.80 29.40 -22.71
CA SER A 61 -4.91 30.12 -21.81
C SER A 61 -4.39 31.41 -22.46
N PRO A 62 -4.28 32.53 -21.72
CA PRO A 62 -3.57 33.71 -22.21
C PRO A 62 -2.07 33.46 -22.41
N GLU A 63 -1.47 32.50 -21.68
CA GLU A 63 -0.05 32.12 -21.83
C GLU A 63 0.23 31.53 -23.22
N ASP A 64 -0.69 30.69 -23.72
CA ASP A 64 -0.63 30.06 -25.05
C ASP A 64 -1.21 30.96 -26.16
N GLY A 65 -1.68 32.16 -25.84
CA GLY A 65 -2.38 33.05 -26.77
C GLY A 65 -3.75 32.52 -27.24
N THR A 66 -4.34 31.53 -26.56
CA THR A 66 -5.58 30.85 -26.96
C THR A 66 -6.80 31.48 -26.28
N PHE A 67 -7.36 32.52 -26.92
CA PHE A 67 -8.48 33.30 -26.37
C PHE A 67 -9.87 32.66 -26.62
N PRO A 68 -10.90 33.03 -25.83
CA PRO A 68 -12.28 32.59 -26.07
C PRO A 68 -12.89 33.32 -27.29
N THR A 69 -13.61 32.58 -28.12
CA THR A 69 -14.29 33.13 -29.30
C THR A 69 -15.43 34.09 -28.91
N PRO A 70 -15.85 35.02 -29.79
CA PRO A 70 -16.96 35.94 -29.53
C PRO A 70 -18.29 35.25 -29.17
N ALA A 71 -18.51 34.02 -29.66
CA ALA A 71 -19.67 33.20 -29.30
C ALA A 71 -19.59 32.66 -27.86
N GLN A 72 -18.42 32.16 -27.43
CA GLN A 72 -18.16 31.76 -26.04
C GLN A 72 -18.29 32.96 -25.10
N LEU A 73 -17.69 34.10 -25.46
CA LEU A 73 -17.80 35.36 -24.71
C LEU A 73 -19.27 35.80 -24.56
N ARG A 74 -20.06 35.85 -25.64
CA ARG A 74 -21.48 36.23 -25.58
C ARG A 74 -22.30 35.28 -24.68
N ALA A 75 -22.04 33.98 -24.72
CA ALA A 75 -22.73 33.01 -23.86
C ALA A 75 -22.37 33.15 -22.37
N ASP A 76 -21.09 33.38 -22.06
CA ASP A 76 -20.62 33.60 -20.69
C ASP A 76 -21.04 34.98 -20.15
N LEU A 77 -21.17 36.00 -21.00
CA LEU A 77 -21.74 37.30 -20.65
C LEU A 77 -23.23 37.21 -20.29
N VAL A 78 -24.02 36.39 -21.00
CA VAL A 78 -25.42 36.12 -20.64
C VAL A 78 -25.52 35.45 -19.26
N ARG A 79 -24.64 34.47 -18.97
CA ARG A 79 -24.54 33.87 -17.63
C ARG A 79 -24.18 34.90 -16.55
N ALA A 80 -23.17 35.73 -16.80
CA ALA A 80 -22.74 36.77 -15.86
C ALA A 80 -23.85 37.82 -15.58
N ALA A 81 -24.62 38.21 -16.61
CA ALA A 81 -25.73 39.15 -16.49
C ALA A 81 -26.84 38.66 -15.53
N ASN A 82 -27.10 37.35 -15.48
CA ASN A 82 -28.09 36.78 -14.56
C ASN A 82 -27.64 36.86 -13.08
N VAL A 83 -26.33 36.88 -12.81
CA VAL A 83 -25.77 36.90 -11.44
C VAL A 83 -25.48 38.33 -10.97
N ALA A 84 -24.96 39.19 -11.85
CA ALA A 84 -24.47 40.52 -11.50
C ALA A 84 -24.95 41.61 -12.47
N GLY A 85 -24.94 42.86 -12.01
CA GLY A 85 -25.26 44.03 -12.83
C GLY A 85 -24.05 44.64 -13.57
N ARG A 86 -22.83 44.17 -13.27
CA ARG A 86 -21.57 44.74 -13.77
C ARG A 86 -20.49 43.69 -13.93
N ILE A 87 -19.52 43.95 -14.81
CA ILE A 87 -18.32 43.14 -14.96
C ILE A 87 -17.05 44.00 -15.04
N ARG A 88 -15.92 43.40 -14.62
CA ARG A 88 -14.56 43.91 -14.79
C ARG A 88 -13.80 42.97 -15.71
N THR A 89 -13.02 43.50 -16.64
CA THR A 89 -12.05 42.71 -17.44
C THR A 89 -10.62 43.09 -17.07
N TYR A 90 -9.66 42.22 -17.37
CA TYR A 90 -8.25 42.42 -17.06
C TYR A 90 -7.43 42.96 -18.23
N THR A 91 -7.85 42.67 -19.45
CA THR A 91 -7.12 42.95 -20.69
C THR A 91 -8.08 43.22 -21.84
N VAL A 92 -7.60 43.96 -22.84
CA VAL A 92 -8.24 44.15 -24.15
C VAL A 92 -7.49 43.40 -25.26
N ALA A 93 -6.60 42.46 -24.94
CA ALA A 93 -5.94 41.57 -25.89
C ALA A 93 -6.92 40.56 -26.55
N GLY A 94 -6.52 39.99 -27.69
CA GLY A 94 -7.33 38.99 -28.41
C GLY A 94 -8.75 39.49 -28.74
N ASP A 95 -9.75 38.64 -28.53
CA ASP A 95 -11.17 38.99 -28.67
C ASP A 95 -11.78 39.64 -27.42
N MET A 96 -11.03 39.80 -26.32
CA MET A 96 -11.55 40.45 -25.09
C MET A 96 -11.96 41.91 -25.33
N ALA A 97 -11.36 42.58 -26.31
CA ALA A 97 -11.79 43.91 -26.77
C ALA A 97 -13.24 43.96 -27.27
N GLU A 98 -13.84 42.85 -27.71
CA GLU A 98 -15.23 42.79 -28.18
C GLU A 98 -16.23 42.71 -27.02
N VAL A 99 -15.80 42.40 -25.78
CA VAL A 99 -16.68 42.22 -24.62
C VAL A 99 -17.71 43.35 -24.43
N PRO A 100 -17.38 44.66 -24.56
CA PRO A 100 -18.37 45.72 -24.45
C PRO A 100 -19.46 45.71 -25.53
N LYS A 101 -19.08 45.38 -26.77
CA LYS A 101 -19.99 45.23 -27.90
C LYS A 101 -20.87 43.99 -27.74
N LEU A 102 -20.28 42.88 -27.28
CA LEU A 102 -20.98 41.62 -26.97
C LEU A 102 -21.87 41.69 -25.71
N ALA A 103 -21.67 42.66 -24.82
CA ALA A 103 -22.51 42.91 -23.66
C ALA A 103 -23.72 43.83 -23.94
N ARG A 104 -23.81 44.45 -25.12
CA ARG A 104 -24.94 45.30 -25.49
C ARG A 104 -26.26 44.51 -25.43
N GLY A 105 -27.28 45.15 -24.86
CA GLY A 105 -28.60 44.55 -24.60
C GLY A 105 -28.69 43.67 -23.33
N LEU A 106 -27.58 43.37 -22.65
CA LEU A 106 -27.58 42.50 -21.46
C LEU A 106 -27.71 43.25 -20.11
N GLY A 107 -27.87 44.58 -20.14
CA GLY A 107 -27.94 45.43 -18.94
C GLY A 107 -26.63 45.53 -18.12
N LEU A 108 -25.53 44.96 -18.61
CA LEU A 108 -24.21 45.00 -17.97
C LEU A 108 -23.50 46.34 -18.21
N ARG A 109 -23.03 46.97 -17.12
CA ARG A 109 -22.02 48.04 -17.17
C ARG A 109 -20.63 47.47 -16.95
N ILE A 110 -19.61 48.05 -17.58
CA ILE A 110 -18.30 47.43 -17.72
C ILE A 110 -17.20 48.32 -17.18
N THR A 111 -16.28 47.72 -16.44
CA THR A 111 -14.93 48.24 -16.26
C THR A 111 -13.98 47.52 -17.20
N LEU A 112 -13.32 48.25 -18.10
CA LEU A 112 -12.26 47.69 -18.94
C LEU A 112 -10.91 47.76 -18.25
N GLY A 113 -10.14 46.68 -18.33
CA GLY A 113 -8.74 46.63 -17.89
C GLY A 113 -7.80 46.61 -19.09
N ALA A 114 -6.68 47.32 -18.98
CA ALA A 114 -5.49 47.09 -19.78
C ALA A 114 -4.46 46.34 -18.94
N TRP A 115 -3.96 45.20 -19.42
CA TRP A 115 -2.90 44.47 -18.73
C TRP A 115 -1.54 45.06 -19.09
N LEU A 116 -0.78 45.49 -18.09
CA LEU A 116 0.53 46.11 -18.26
C LEU A 116 1.63 45.22 -17.68
N SER A 117 2.77 45.20 -18.39
CA SER A 117 3.96 44.39 -18.09
C SER A 117 5.23 45.25 -18.17
N GLY A 118 6.41 44.64 -18.03
CA GLY A 118 7.68 45.28 -18.36
C GLY A 118 7.83 45.71 -19.85
N ASP A 119 7.09 45.13 -20.79
CA ASP A 119 7.17 45.51 -22.21
C ASP A 119 6.39 46.81 -22.50
N ARG A 120 7.13 47.93 -22.56
CA ARG A 120 6.61 49.26 -22.92
C ARG A 120 5.93 49.31 -24.29
N ALA A 121 6.32 48.48 -25.26
CA ALA A 121 5.75 48.45 -26.61
C ALA A 121 4.46 47.61 -26.68
N ALA A 122 4.36 46.52 -25.91
CA ALA A 122 3.10 45.81 -25.70
C ALA A 122 2.10 46.68 -24.93
N ASN A 123 2.53 47.31 -23.83
CA ASN A 123 1.73 48.22 -23.02
C ASN A 123 1.12 49.36 -23.86
N ALA A 124 1.89 49.96 -24.76
CA ALA A 124 1.40 51.02 -25.64
C ALA A 124 0.23 50.53 -26.53
N LYS A 125 0.35 49.34 -27.13
CA LYS A 125 -0.71 48.73 -27.97
C LYS A 125 -1.98 48.42 -27.17
N GLU A 126 -1.82 47.87 -25.95
CA GLU A 126 -2.93 47.60 -25.04
C GLU A 126 -3.65 48.91 -24.63
N ILE A 127 -2.90 49.97 -24.32
CA ILE A 127 -3.43 51.30 -23.98
C ILE A 127 -4.19 51.94 -25.15
N ASP A 128 -3.63 51.91 -26.37
CA ASP A 128 -4.32 52.46 -27.54
C ASP A 128 -5.59 51.67 -27.87
N ARG A 129 -5.57 50.34 -27.71
CA ARG A 129 -6.74 49.49 -27.88
C ARG A 129 -7.79 49.73 -26.79
N LEU A 130 -7.40 49.96 -25.53
CA LEU A 130 -8.30 50.34 -24.44
C LEU A 130 -9.03 51.65 -24.75
N ILE A 131 -8.29 52.67 -25.23
CA ILE A 131 -8.84 53.97 -25.61
C ILE A 131 -9.83 53.82 -26.77
N ALA A 132 -9.47 53.08 -27.81
CA ALA A 132 -10.33 52.83 -28.96
C ALA A 132 -11.62 52.07 -28.59
N THR A 133 -11.50 50.96 -27.86
CA THR A 133 -12.64 50.14 -27.42
C THR A 133 -13.57 50.93 -26.50
N THR A 134 -13.04 51.75 -25.59
CA THR A 134 -13.86 52.57 -24.69
C THR A 134 -14.66 53.63 -25.46
N LYS A 135 -14.04 54.33 -26.42
CA LYS A 135 -14.74 55.30 -27.29
C LYS A 135 -15.83 54.65 -28.14
N GLY A 136 -15.68 53.37 -28.50
CA GLY A 136 -16.67 52.60 -29.24
C GLY A 136 -17.82 52.02 -28.41
N ALA A 137 -17.85 52.19 -27.07
CA ALA A 137 -18.75 51.42 -26.20
C ALA A 137 -19.35 52.24 -25.02
N PRO A 138 -20.59 52.78 -25.16
CA PRO A 138 -21.20 53.62 -24.12
C PRO A 138 -21.61 52.88 -22.84
N ASN A 139 -21.47 51.55 -22.79
CA ASN A 139 -21.67 50.72 -21.60
C ASN A 139 -20.40 50.48 -20.76
N VAL A 140 -19.26 51.08 -21.14
CA VAL A 140 -18.06 51.16 -20.30
C VAL A 140 -18.23 52.32 -19.31
N GLU A 141 -18.33 52.03 -18.02
CA GLU A 141 -18.57 53.04 -16.97
C GLU A 141 -17.27 53.65 -16.39
N ARG A 142 -16.13 52.96 -16.56
CA ARG A 142 -14.78 53.37 -16.10
C ARG A 142 -13.71 52.46 -16.72
N VAL A 143 -12.43 52.83 -16.58
CA VAL A 143 -11.30 51.99 -17.01
C VAL A 143 -10.22 51.83 -15.94
N MET A 144 -9.43 50.76 -16.05
CA MET A 144 -8.30 50.42 -15.18
C MET A 144 -7.05 50.20 -16.04
N VAL A 145 -6.01 50.97 -15.77
CA VAL A 145 -4.74 51.01 -16.51
C VAL A 145 -3.70 50.30 -15.67
N GLY A 146 -3.59 48.98 -15.87
CA GLY A 146 -2.81 48.11 -15.02
C GLY A 146 -3.63 47.33 -13.99
N ASN A 147 -3.07 46.18 -13.61
CA ASN A 147 -3.51 45.32 -12.52
C ASN A 147 -2.23 44.83 -11.81
N GLU A 148 -2.06 45.15 -10.53
CA GLU A 148 -0.95 44.73 -9.67
C GLU A 148 0.45 44.97 -10.27
N VAL A 149 0.60 46.10 -10.96
CA VAL A 149 1.80 46.46 -11.73
C VAL A 149 2.95 46.81 -10.79
N LEU A 150 2.67 47.54 -9.71
CA LEU A 150 3.66 47.89 -8.70
C LEU A 150 3.93 46.72 -7.75
N LEU A 151 2.94 45.86 -7.49
CA LEU A 151 3.14 44.60 -6.74
C LEU A 151 4.09 43.64 -7.47
N ARG A 152 3.87 43.40 -8.77
CA ARG A 152 4.76 42.54 -9.58
C ARG A 152 6.10 43.19 -9.93
N GLY A 153 6.22 44.51 -9.79
CA GLY A 153 7.42 45.27 -10.17
C GLY A 153 7.57 45.45 -11.69
N ASP A 154 6.49 45.30 -12.46
CA ASP A 154 6.48 45.44 -13.92
C ASP A 154 6.90 46.84 -14.40
N LEU A 155 6.47 47.88 -13.66
CA LEU A 155 6.79 49.28 -13.95
C LEU A 155 7.08 50.04 -12.66
N SER A 156 7.79 51.17 -12.79
CA SER A 156 7.93 52.14 -11.70
C SER A 156 6.67 53.02 -11.57
N ALA A 157 6.39 53.53 -10.37
CA ALA A 157 5.24 54.40 -10.13
C ALA A 157 5.18 55.62 -11.08
N PRO A 158 6.28 56.34 -11.40
CA PRO A 158 6.24 57.42 -12.40
C PRO A 158 5.87 56.96 -13.81
N ALA A 159 6.29 55.76 -14.24
CA ALA A 159 5.94 55.22 -15.56
C ALA A 159 4.46 54.84 -15.63
N LEU A 160 3.94 54.19 -14.59
CA LEU A 160 2.51 53.87 -14.46
C LEU A 160 1.64 55.14 -14.40
N ILE A 161 2.09 56.17 -13.68
CA ILE A 161 1.42 57.48 -13.61
C ILE A 161 1.36 58.16 -14.99
N ALA A 162 2.43 58.07 -15.80
CA ALA A 162 2.43 58.61 -17.16
C ALA A 162 1.44 57.87 -18.07
N ASP A 163 1.34 56.55 -17.96
CA ASP A 163 0.38 55.74 -18.72
C ASP A 163 -1.08 56.03 -18.29
N ILE A 164 -1.33 56.18 -16.99
CA ILE A 164 -2.63 56.63 -16.46
C ILE A 164 -2.98 58.02 -16.98
N ALA A 165 -2.03 58.96 -16.98
CA ALA A 165 -2.25 60.33 -17.47
C ALA A 165 -2.58 60.37 -18.97
N ARG A 166 -1.90 59.55 -19.79
CA ARG A 166 -2.22 59.37 -21.22
C ARG A 166 -3.66 58.91 -21.43
N VAL A 167 -4.13 57.96 -20.64
CA VAL A 167 -5.51 57.44 -20.74
C VAL A 167 -6.54 58.47 -20.24
N ARG A 168 -6.26 59.19 -19.15
CA ARG A 168 -7.11 60.28 -18.63
C ARG A 168 -7.25 61.45 -19.60
N ALA A 169 -6.17 61.82 -20.31
CA ALA A 169 -6.23 62.84 -21.34
C ALA A 169 -7.04 62.40 -22.59
N ALA A 170 -7.21 61.10 -22.79
CA ALA A 170 -7.83 60.54 -23.99
C ALA A 170 -9.31 60.13 -23.82
N LEU A 171 -9.83 60.03 -22.58
CA LEU A 171 -11.15 59.47 -22.26
C LEU A 171 -11.93 60.34 -21.26
N ALA A 172 -13.26 60.39 -21.43
CA ALA A 172 -14.18 61.10 -20.53
C ALA A 172 -14.75 60.22 -19.39
N VAL A 173 -14.37 58.94 -19.33
CA VAL A 173 -14.77 58.03 -18.24
C VAL A 173 -13.69 57.97 -17.16
N PRO A 174 -14.04 57.77 -15.87
CA PRO A 174 -13.05 57.73 -14.78
C PRO A 174 -11.99 56.65 -14.99
N VAL A 175 -10.74 56.97 -14.65
CA VAL A 175 -9.57 56.10 -14.79
C VAL A 175 -8.98 55.75 -13.43
N SER A 176 -8.52 54.51 -13.29
CA SER A 176 -7.77 54.03 -12.14
C SER A 176 -6.64 53.08 -12.56
N THR A 177 -5.90 52.55 -11.61
CA THR A 177 -5.16 51.27 -11.70
C THR A 177 -5.62 50.41 -10.53
N ALA A 178 -5.41 49.09 -10.57
CA ALA A 178 -5.74 48.21 -9.45
C ALA A 178 -4.48 47.69 -8.76
N GLU A 179 -4.39 47.85 -7.44
CA GLU A 179 -3.25 47.44 -6.62
C GLU A 179 -3.73 46.99 -5.22
N PRO A 180 -2.96 46.18 -4.46
CA PRO A 180 -3.29 45.84 -3.08
C PRO A 180 -3.35 47.05 -2.13
N TRP A 181 -4.11 46.93 -1.04
CA TRP A 181 -4.29 47.98 -0.03
C TRP A 181 -2.96 48.60 0.46
N HIS A 182 -1.92 47.79 0.67
CA HIS A 182 -0.62 48.25 1.17
C HIS A 182 0.21 49.01 0.13
N VAL A 183 0.01 48.75 -1.17
CA VAL A 183 0.69 49.47 -2.26
C VAL A 183 0.19 50.92 -2.31
N TRP A 184 -1.13 51.13 -2.16
CA TRP A 184 -1.70 52.48 -2.11
C TRP A 184 -1.14 53.32 -0.97
N LEU A 185 -1.06 52.75 0.24
CA LEU A 185 -0.49 53.42 1.42
C LEU A 185 1.01 53.75 1.25
N LYS A 186 1.74 52.89 0.52
CA LYS A 186 3.17 53.08 0.20
C LYS A 186 3.41 54.11 -0.91
N HIS A 187 2.47 54.26 -1.84
CA HIS A 187 2.59 55.10 -3.04
C HIS A 187 1.48 56.19 -3.13
N PRO A 188 1.42 57.15 -2.17
CA PRO A 188 0.41 58.20 -2.15
C PRO A 188 0.43 59.13 -3.38
N GLU A 189 1.53 59.17 -4.13
CA GLU A 189 1.62 59.85 -5.43
C GLU A 189 0.63 59.28 -6.46
N LEU A 190 0.39 57.97 -6.43
CA LEU A 190 -0.52 57.27 -7.35
C LEU A 190 -1.98 57.71 -7.15
N VAL A 191 -2.36 58.01 -5.91
CA VAL A 191 -3.71 58.51 -5.55
C VAL A 191 -4.04 59.84 -6.22
N ARG A 192 -3.03 60.66 -6.53
CA ARG A 192 -3.20 61.94 -7.26
C ARG A 192 -3.37 61.74 -8.77
N ALA A 193 -2.82 60.66 -9.32
CA ALA A 193 -2.86 60.37 -10.76
C ALA A 193 -4.21 59.78 -11.22
N VAL A 194 -4.88 59.00 -10.37
CA VAL A 194 -6.16 58.34 -10.67
C VAL A 194 -7.37 59.20 -10.31
N ASP A 195 -8.54 58.93 -10.91
CA ASP A 195 -9.81 59.53 -10.51
C ASP A 195 -10.35 58.86 -9.23
N PHE A 196 -10.32 57.53 -9.18
CA PHE A 196 -10.71 56.70 -8.04
C PHE A 196 -9.62 55.68 -7.69
N ILE A 197 -9.57 55.24 -6.43
CA ILE A 197 -8.68 54.17 -5.96
C ILE A 197 -9.33 52.81 -6.26
N THR A 198 -8.54 51.83 -6.71
CA THR A 198 -8.99 50.43 -6.80
C THR A 198 -8.11 49.54 -5.94
N ILE A 199 -8.66 49.02 -4.84
CA ILE A 199 -7.95 48.13 -3.92
C ILE A 199 -8.27 46.66 -4.19
N HIS A 200 -7.27 45.79 -4.07
CA HIS A 200 -7.48 44.35 -3.93
C HIS A 200 -7.49 43.94 -2.45
N LEU A 201 -8.44 43.09 -2.08
CA LEU A 201 -8.63 42.58 -0.72
C LEU A 201 -8.86 41.06 -0.77
N LEU A 202 -7.79 40.29 -0.60
CA LEU A 202 -7.77 38.84 -0.77
C LEU A 202 -7.25 38.16 0.52
N PRO A 203 -8.08 38.03 1.59
CA PRO A 203 -7.59 37.63 2.91
C PRO A 203 -6.97 36.23 2.97
N TYR A 204 -7.29 35.38 2.00
CA TYR A 204 -6.69 34.06 1.81
C TYR A 204 -5.17 34.13 1.53
N TRP A 205 -4.73 35.01 0.61
CA TRP A 205 -3.30 35.21 0.33
C TRP A 205 -2.56 35.86 1.50
N GLU A 206 -3.28 36.66 2.30
CA GLU A 206 -2.82 37.26 3.57
C GLU A 206 -2.84 36.25 4.75
N GLY A 207 -3.08 34.96 4.47
CA GLY A 207 -3.06 33.85 5.42
C GLY A 207 -4.14 33.88 6.51
N GLN A 208 -5.17 34.71 6.36
CA GLN A 208 -6.18 34.97 7.39
C GLN A 208 -7.19 33.83 7.50
N PRO A 209 -7.56 33.37 8.71
CA PRO A 209 -8.59 32.35 8.85
C PRO A 209 -9.97 32.89 8.46
N ARG A 210 -10.82 32.04 7.87
CA ARG A 210 -12.16 32.42 7.35
C ARG A 210 -13.07 33.12 8.38
N ALA A 211 -12.86 32.87 9.67
CA ALA A 211 -13.55 33.55 10.77
C ALA A 211 -13.13 35.02 10.97
N ALA A 212 -11.89 35.40 10.62
CA ALA A 212 -11.37 36.76 10.72
C ALA A 212 -11.41 37.52 9.38
N ALA A 213 -11.39 36.80 8.25
CA ALA A 213 -11.26 37.35 6.90
C ALA A 213 -12.20 38.53 6.55
N LEU A 214 -13.47 38.48 6.97
CA LEU A 214 -14.42 39.58 6.74
C LEU A 214 -14.07 40.84 7.54
N ARG A 215 -13.64 40.68 8.79
CA ARG A 215 -13.19 41.79 9.63
C ARG A 215 -11.92 42.42 9.06
N PHE A 216 -10.93 41.61 8.69
CA PHE A 216 -9.72 42.07 8.01
C PHE A 216 -10.03 42.87 6.73
N THR A 217 -10.99 42.39 5.92
CA THR A 217 -11.47 43.09 4.72
C THR A 217 -12.05 44.48 5.05
N GLN A 218 -12.85 44.59 6.10
CA GLN A 218 -13.42 45.87 6.55
C GLN A 218 -12.36 46.80 7.17
N GLU A 219 -11.42 46.25 7.97
CA GLU A 219 -10.30 46.98 8.58
C GLU A 219 -9.40 47.59 7.51
N LYS A 220 -8.97 46.82 6.51
CA LYS A 220 -8.12 47.32 5.41
C LYS A 220 -8.85 48.28 4.47
N LEU A 221 -10.16 48.11 4.26
CA LEU A 221 -10.97 49.13 3.59
C LEU A 221 -11.04 50.43 4.40
N ALA A 222 -11.20 50.36 5.72
CA ALA A 222 -11.25 51.53 6.61
C ALA A 222 -9.89 52.26 6.68
N GLU A 223 -8.78 51.52 6.69
CA GLU A 223 -7.41 52.06 6.69
C GLU A 223 -7.14 52.92 5.44
N VAL A 224 -7.48 52.43 4.24
CA VAL A 224 -7.33 53.22 3.00
C VAL A 224 -8.35 54.37 2.92
N ARG A 225 -9.57 54.21 3.46
CA ARG A 225 -10.55 55.32 3.60
C ARG A 225 -10.05 56.44 4.51
N ALA A 226 -9.38 56.11 5.59
CA ALA A 226 -8.82 57.08 6.54
C ALA A 226 -7.59 57.81 5.98
N ALA A 227 -6.75 57.11 5.20
CA ALA A 227 -5.59 57.71 4.53
C ALA A 227 -5.99 58.68 3.41
N TYR A 228 -7.06 58.39 2.67
CA TYR A 228 -7.49 59.16 1.49
C TYR A 228 -8.96 59.59 1.56
N PRO A 229 -9.34 60.45 2.53
CA PRO A 229 -10.73 60.89 2.72
C PRO A 229 -11.27 61.61 1.48
N GLY A 230 -12.55 61.39 1.18
CA GLY A 230 -13.23 61.94 0.00
C GLY A 230 -12.87 61.28 -1.34
N LYS A 231 -11.78 60.50 -1.42
CA LYS A 231 -11.44 59.72 -2.62
C LYS A 231 -12.38 58.53 -2.75
N LYS A 232 -13.01 58.35 -3.92
CA LYS A 232 -13.81 57.14 -4.18
C LYS A 232 -12.89 55.92 -4.19
N ILE A 233 -13.27 54.88 -3.43
CA ILE A 233 -12.60 53.58 -3.40
C ILE A 233 -13.52 52.53 -4.03
N VAL A 234 -12.92 51.63 -4.79
CA VAL A 234 -13.53 50.47 -5.44
C VAL A 234 -12.74 49.24 -5.02
N ILE A 235 -13.42 48.15 -4.69
CA ILE A 235 -12.77 46.87 -4.41
C ILE A 235 -12.65 46.13 -5.75
N GLY A 236 -11.47 46.19 -6.37
CA GLY A 236 -11.20 45.60 -7.68
C GLY A 236 -11.28 44.09 -7.70
N GLU A 237 -10.91 43.47 -6.57
CA GLU A 237 -10.99 42.02 -6.32
C GLU A 237 -11.31 41.77 -4.84
N ILE A 238 -12.25 40.85 -4.63
CA ILE A 238 -12.63 40.27 -3.34
C ILE A 238 -13.07 38.83 -3.59
N GLY A 239 -12.62 37.87 -2.78
CA GLY A 239 -12.95 36.47 -3.02
C GLY A 239 -12.32 35.50 -2.03
N TRP A 240 -12.51 34.22 -2.33
CA TRP A 240 -11.91 33.09 -1.62
C TRP A 240 -11.88 31.87 -2.56
N PRO A 241 -10.81 31.07 -2.60
CA PRO A 241 -10.72 29.90 -3.48
C PRO A 241 -11.52 28.71 -2.92
N SER A 242 -12.22 27.96 -3.78
CA SER A 242 -13.04 26.81 -3.35
C SER A 242 -12.28 25.49 -3.19
N ASN A 243 -10.99 25.46 -3.57
CA ASN A 243 -10.07 24.32 -3.51
C ASN A 243 -8.64 24.91 -3.64
N GLY A 244 -7.61 24.28 -3.06
CA GLY A 244 -6.27 24.85 -3.01
C GLY A 244 -5.30 24.09 -2.09
N VAL A 245 -4.30 24.81 -1.57
CA VAL A 245 -3.37 24.38 -0.52
C VAL A 245 -3.42 25.44 0.56
N ASP A 246 -3.51 25.06 1.84
CA ASP A 246 -3.66 26.01 2.94
C ASP A 246 -2.50 27.00 3.06
N ILE A 247 -2.83 28.28 3.30
CA ILE A 247 -1.85 29.37 3.46
C ILE A 247 -2.00 29.95 4.87
N GLY A 248 -1.00 29.74 5.72
CA GLY A 248 -1.03 30.20 7.11
C GLY A 248 -2.18 29.54 7.89
N ALA A 249 -3.28 30.27 8.10
CA ALA A 249 -4.52 29.76 8.68
C ALA A 249 -5.74 29.86 7.72
N ALA A 250 -5.52 30.22 6.45
CA ALA A 250 -6.52 30.27 5.41
C ALA A 250 -6.65 28.90 4.71
N HIS A 251 -7.83 28.29 4.82
CA HIS A 251 -8.18 27.00 4.23
C HIS A 251 -9.07 27.18 2.99
N ALA A 252 -8.82 26.42 1.92
CA ALA A 252 -9.47 26.60 0.61
C ALA A 252 -10.58 25.55 0.38
N SER A 253 -11.85 25.91 0.60
CA SER A 253 -12.98 25.00 0.46
C SER A 253 -14.25 25.64 -0.13
N ARG A 254 -15.19 24.81 -0.59
CA ARG A 254 -16.48 25.24 -1.15
C ARG A 254 -17.35 25.89 -0.08
N VAL A 255 -17.33 25.35 1.16
CA VAL A 255 -18.04 25.94 2.30
C VAL A 255 -17.38 27.26 2.74
N ASP A 256 -16.06 27.31 2.86
CA ASP A 256 -15.35 28.53 3.27
C ASP A 256 -15.53 29.66 2.23
N GLN A 257 -15.48 29.33 0.94
CA GLN A 257 -15.81 30.27 -0.14
C GLN A 257 -17.24 30.81 -0.01
N ALA A 258 -18.24 29.93 0.12
CA ALA A 258 -19.64 30.34 0.23
C ALA A 258 -19.88 31.19 1.49
N ALA A 259 -19.31 30.80 2.63
CA ALA A 259 -19.42 31.51 3.89
C ALA A 259 -18.76 32.90 3.85
N PHE A 260 -17.60 33.02 3.20
CA PHE A 260 -16.94 34.30 2.98
C PHE A 260 -17.73 35.19 2.01
N LEU A 261 -18.05 34.71 0.80
CA LEU A 261 -18.67 35.54 -0.23
C LEU A 261 -20.10 35.96 0.15
N ARG A 262 -20.97 35.05 0.61
CA ARG A 262 -22.32 35.44 1.05
C ARG A 262 -22.27 36.39 2.27
N GLY A 263 -21.29 36.21 3.17
CA GLY A 263 -21.04 37.13 4.29
C GLY A 263 -20.61 38.52 3.82
N PHE A 264 -19.68 38.58 2.87
CA PHE A 264 -19.23 39.83 2.26
C PHE A 264 -20.35 40.53 1.50
N PHE A 265 -21.19 39.81 0.74
CA PHE A 265 -22.31 40.42 0.01
C PHE A 265 -23.30 41.14 0.94
N ARG A 266 -23.55 40.61 2.14
CA ARG A 266 -24.37 41.29 3.17
C ARG A 266 -23.72 42.56 3.70
N VAL A 267 -22.41 42.54 3.95
CA VAL A 267 -21.64 43.74 4.34
C VAL A 267 -21.68 44.78 3.22
N ALA A 268 -21.42 44.36 1.98
CA ALA A 268 -21.38 45.21 0.82
C ALA A 268 -22.75 45.82 0.45
N GLN A 269 -23.84 45.10 0.67
CA GLN A 269 -25.21 45.63 0.52
C GLN A 269 -25.54 46.67 1.59
N ARG A 270 -25.14 46.44 2.85
CA ARG A 270 -25.34 47.36 3.99
C ARG A 270 -24.53 48.65 3.85
N GLU A 271 -23.29 48.56 3.39
CA GLU A 271 -22.34 49.68 3.29
C GLU A 271 -22.25 50.26 1.87
N HIS A 272 -23.14 49.85 0.96
CA HIS A 272 -23.21 50.28 -0.44
C HIS A 272 -21.86 50.22 -1.18
N LEU A 273 -21.09 49.14 -0.95
CA LEU A 273 -19.72 49.01 -1.46
C LEU A 273 -19.69 48.78 -2.97
N ASP A 274 -18.74 49.44 -3.64
CA ASP A 274 -18.48 49.29 -5.07
C ASP A 274 -17.39 48.23 -5.27
N TYR A 275 -17.78 47.00 -5.66
CA TYR A 275 -16.87 45.84 -5.73
C TYR A 275 -17.04 44.97 -6.99
N PHE A 276 -16.00 44.18 -7.27
CA PHE A 276 -16.02 43.04 -8.20
C PHE A 276 -15.48 41.78 -7.50
N VAL A 277 -16.24 40.68 -7.54
CA VAL A 277 -15.76 39.39 -7.03
C VAL A 277 -14.66 38.85 -7.94
N MET A 278 -13.55 38.35 -7.40
CA MET A 278 -12.66 37.44 -8.13
C MET A 278 -13.12 36.00 -7.87
N GLU A 279 -13.68 35.28 -8.85
CA GLU A 279 -14.12 35.73 -10.19
C GLU A 279 -15.40 35.02 -10.68
N ALA A 280 -15.84 35.29 -11.92
CA ALA A 280 -17.07 34.69 -12.46
C ALA A 280 -16.99 33.16 -12.60
N PHE A 281 -15.89 32.65 -13.14
CA PHE A 281 -15.69 31.23 -13.49
C PHE A 281 -14.28 30.79 -13.10
N ASP A 282 -14.08 29.51 -12.79
CA ASP A 282 -12.75 28.97 -12.51
C ASP A 282 -11.80 29.10 -13.71
N GLN A 283 -10.54 29.42 -13.43
CA GLN A 283 -9.50 29.73 -14.41
C GLN A 283 -8.24 28.86 -14.17
N PRO A 284 -8.27 27.56 -14.55
CA PRO A 284 -7.22 26.61 -14.18
C PRO A 284 -5.85 26.93 -14.76
N TRP A 285 -5.79 27.72 -15.84
CA TRP A 285 -4.53 28.18 -16.43
C TRP A 285 -3.66 28.95 -15.42
N LYS A 286 -4.25 29.69 -14.46
CA LYS A 286 -3.49 30.40 -13.40
C LYS A 286 -2.63 29.49 -12.51
N THR A 287 -2.94 28.19 -12.47
CA THR A 287 -2.23 27.23 -11.60
C THR A 287 -0.78 26.95 -12.02
N SER A 288 -0.38 27.35 -13.22
CA SER A 288 1.01 27.24 -13.71
C SER A 288 1.99 28.17 -12.98
N PHE A 289 1.54 29.33 -12.49
CA PHE A 289 2.40 30.36 -11.87
C PHE A 289 1.92 30.88 -10.50
N GLU A 290 0.61 30.90 -10.21
CA GLU A 290 0.07 31.26 -8.87
C GLU A 290 -0.17 30.03 -7.96
N GLY A 291 0.07 28.81 -8.46
CA GLY A 291 -0.17 27.56 -7.72
C GLY A 291 -1.65 27.15 -7.65
N ARG A 292 -1.95 26.02 -6.98
CA ARG A 292 -3.24 25.33 -7.15
C ARG A 292 -4.48 26.18 -6.87
N ALA A 293 -4.46 27.01 -5.83
CA ALA A 293 -5.64 27.77 -5.38
C ALA A 293 -6.15 28.79 -6.41
N ALA A 294 -5.25 29.34 -7.24
CA ALA A 294 -5.57 30.32 -8.27
C ALA A 294 -6.57 29.83 -9.32
N GLY A 295 -6.66 28.51 -9.52
CA GLY A 295 -7.64 27.91 -10.42
C GLY A 295 -9.09 27.99 -9.94
N TYR A 296 -9.35 28.23 -8.64
CA TYR A 296 -10.64 27.91 -8.00
C TYR A 296 -11.40 29.11 -7.41
N TRP A 297 -11.09 30.34 -7.85
CA TRP A 297 -11.74 31.57 -7.38
C TRP A 297 -13.13 31.82 -7.99
N GLY A 298 -13.54 31.06 -8.99
CA GLY A 298 -14.85 31.20 -9.64
C GLY A 298 -16.02 31.01 -8.67
N MET A 299 -17.08 31.80 -8.83
CA MET A 299 -18.40 31.51 -8.25
C MET A 299 -19.08 30.33 -8.96
N ALA A 300 -18.76 30.14 -10.25
CA ALA A 300 -19.07 28.94 -11.01
C ALA A 300 -17.78 28.17 -11.38
N ASP A 301 -17.93 26.88 -11.67
CA ASP A 301 -16.85 26.01 -12.12
C ASP A 301 -16.42 26.31 -13.58
N LEU A 302 -15.39 25.60 -14.05
CA LEU A 302 -14.87 25.74 -15.41
C LEU A 302 -15.95 25.46 -16.47
N ASP A 303 -16.81 24.48 -16.21
CA ASP A 303 -17.88 24.03 -17.11
C ASP A 303 -19.18 24.85 -16.93
N ARG A 304 -19.09 25.95 -16.17
CA ARG A 304 -20.07 27.04 -15.96
C ARG A 304 -21.25 26.74 -15.03
N HIS A 305 -21.16 25.73 -14.16
CA HIS A 305 -22.17 25.46 -13.12
C HIS A 305 -21.87 26.25 -11.83
N ALA A 306 -22.91 26.75 -11.15
CA ALA A 306 -22.75 27.42 -9.86
C ALA A 306 -22.29 26.42 -8.78
N LYS A 307 -21.21 26.74 -8.06
CA LYS A 307 -20.60 25.82 -7.08
C LYS A 307 -21.48 25.56 -5.86
N TRP A 308 -22.33 26.52 -5.51
CA TRP A 308 -23.22 26.53 -4.35
C TRP A 308 -24.42 27.47 -4.62
N ALA A 309 -25.57 27.17 -4.00
CA ALA A 309 -26.76 28.05 -4.06
C ALA A 309 -26.55 29.31 -3.19
N MET A 310 -27.24 30.42 -3.49
CA MET A 310 -27.12 31.68 -2.72
C MET A 310 -27.75 31.64 -1.31
N THR A 311 -28.59 30.64 -1.05
CA THR A 311 -29.27 30.40 0.22
C THR A 311 -29.19 28.93 0.66
N GLY A 312 -29.54 28.66 1.91
CA GLY A 312 -29.47 27.33 2.51
C GLY A 312 -28.04 26.88 2.87
N PRO A 313 -27.90 25.71 3.52
CA PRO A 313 -26.60 25.17 3.91
C PRO A 313 -25.80 24.67 2.70
N VAL A 314 -24.47 24.64 2.84
CA VAL A 314 -23.54 24.17 1.80
C VAL A 314 -22.81 22.92 2.28
N SER A 315 -22.67 21.90 1.42
CA SER A 315 -21.81 20.74 1.65
C SER A 315 -20.61 20.82 0.69
N GLU A 316 -19.43 20.42 1.15
CA GLU A 316 -18.21 20.40 0.32
C GLU A 316 -18.37 19.50 -0.92
N ASN A 317 -19.08 18.38 -0.75
CA ASN A 317 -19.25 17.33 -1.75
C ASN A 317 -20.74 17.06 -1.99
N PRO A 318 -21.48 17.86 -2.77
CA PRO A 318 -22.92 17.67 -2.96
C PRO A 318 -23.32 16.26 -3.44
N GLY A 319 -22.46 15.60 -4.21
CA GLY A 319 -22.65 14.22 -4.68
C GLY A 319 -22.23 13.10 -3.73
N TRP A 320 -21.81 13.40 -2.47
CA TRP A 320 -21.17 12.43 -1.57
C TRP A 320 -21.99 11.14 -1.37
N ALA A 321 -23.32 11.22 -1.37
CA ALA A 321 -24.18 10.06 -1.11
C ALA A 321 -24.06 8.98 -2.20
N GLY A 322 -23.86 9.37 -3.46
CA GLY A 322 -23.64 8.43 -4.56
C GLY A 322 -22.27 7.75 -4.47
N TRP A 323 -21.22 8.54 -4.20
CA TRP A 323 -19.86 8.02 -3.96
C TRP A 323 -19.81 7.08 -2.75
N ALA A 324 -20.45 7.46 -1.63
CA ALA A 324 -20.55 6.63 -0.43
C ALA A 324 -21.32 5.33 -0.69
N ALA A 325 -22.45 5.37 -1.41
CA ALA A 325 -23.20 4.17 -1.78
C ALA A 325 -22.36 3.22 -2.65
N GLY A 326 -21.66 3.75 -3.66
CA GLY A 326 -20.75 2.98 -4.51
C GLY A 326 -19.58 2.36 -3.73
N ALA A 327 -18.93 3.15 -2.86
CA ALA A 327 -17.83 2.69 -2.02
C ALA A 327 -18.28 1.58 -1.06
N VAL A 328 -19.40 1.78 -0.35
CA VAL A 328 -19.94 0.82 0.61
C VAL A 328 -20.40 -0.47 -0.07
N ALA A 329 -21.00 -0.39 -1.26
CA ALA A 329 -21.40 -1.56 -2.04
C ALA A 329 -20.17 -2.37 -2.52
N ALA A 330 -19.17 -1.71 -3.10
CA ALA A 330 -17.94 -2.35 -3.58
C ALA A 330 -17.13 -2.98 -2.44
N ALA A 331 -17.01 -2.30 -1.28
CA ALA A 331 -16.39 -2.85 -0.08
C ALA A 331 -17.14 -4.06 0.47
N THR A 332 -18.48 -4.01 0.49
CA THR A 332 -19.33 -5.12 0.95
C THR A 332 -19.18 -6.33 0.03
N LEU A 333 -19.14 -6.13 -1.29
CA LEU A 333 -18.90 -7.18 -2.27
C LEU A 333 -17.50 -7.81 -2.09
N LEU A 334 -16.47 -6.99 -1.91
CA LEU A 334 -15.08 -7.43 -1.68
C LEU A 334 -14.96 -8.26 -0.39
N ALA A 335 -15.50 -7.76 0.72
CA ALA A 335 -15.52 -8.47 2.00
C ALA A 335 -16.34 -9.77 1.91
N TRP A 336 -17.47 -9.76 1.20
CA TRP A 336 -18.26 -10.98 0.96
C TRP A 336 -17.50 -12.01 0.10
N LEU A 337 -16.78 -11.61 -0.94
CA LEU A 337 -15.96 -12.51 -1.76
C LEU A 337 -14.85 -13.18 -0.94
N LEU A 338 -14.26 -12.49 0.03
CA LEU A 338 -13.27 -13.06 0.95
C LEU A 338 -13.90 -13.95 2.03
N LEU A 339 -15.01 -13.53 2.64
CA LEU A 339 -15.65 -14.22 3.77
C LEU A 339 -16.55 -15.39 3.36
N SER A 340 -17.18 -15.36 2.18
CA SER A 340 -17.93 -16.52 1.63
C SER A 340 -17.03 -17.73 1.35
N ARG A 341 -15.75 -17.48 1.06
CA ARG A 341 -14.69 -18.50 0.96
C ARG A 341 -14.25 -19.03 2.33
N ARG A 342 -14.59 -18.36 3.44
CA ARG A 342 -14.13 -18.60 4.82
C ARG A 342 -15.24 -18.44 5.88
N PRO A 343 -16.31 -19.26 5.82
CA PRO A 343 -17.36 -19.26 6.85
C PRO A 343 -16.82 -19.64 8.25
N ASP A 344 -15.67 -20.31 8.32
CA ASP A 344 -14.99 -20.76 9.55
C ASP A 344 -14.33 -19.63 10.38
N ILE A 345 -14.20 -18.41 9.86
CA ILE A 345 -13.67 -17.28 10.64
C ILE A 345 -14.71 -16.84 11.70
N ARG A 346 -14.26 -16.61 12.95
CA ARG A 346 -15.11 -16.10 14.05
C ARG A 346 -15.54 -14.65 13.79
N LEU A 347 -16.69 -14.24 14.35
CA LEU A 347 -17.28 -12.91 14.14
C LEU A 347 -16.30 -11.72 14.30
N PRO A 348 -15.38 -11.67 15.28
CA PRO A 348 -14.40 -10.58 15.36
C PRO A 348 -13.50 -10.46 14.12
N GLY A 349 -13.01 -11.58 13.57
CA GLY A 349 -12.22 -11.58 12.33
C GLY A 349 -13.04 -11.18 11.10
N LYS A 350 -14.35 -11.48 11.10
CA LYS A 350 -15.29 -11.04 10.05
C LYS A 350 -15.52 -9.52 10.11
N LEU A 351 -15.72 -8.96 11.30
CA LEU A 351 -15.86 -7.52 11.53
C LEU A 351 -14.56 -6.75 11.18
N VAL A 352 -13.40 -7.26 11.59
CA VAL A 352 -12.10 -6.66 11.25
C VAL A 352 -11.87 -6.64 9.73
N LEU A 353 -12.11 -7.76 9.04
CA LEU A 353 -11.91 -7.82 7.58
C LEU A 353 -12.92 -6.95 6.82
N ALA A 354 -14.19 -6.94 7.24
CA ALA A 354 -15.21 -6.09 6.62
C ALA A 354 -14.95 -4.59 6.86
N GLY A 355 -14.58 -4.20 8.08
CA GLY A 355 -14.22 -2.81 8.41
C GLY A 355 -12.98 -2.32 7.67
N LEU A 356 -11.94 -3.15 7.55
CA LEU A 356 -10.74 -2.81 6.78
C LEU A 356 -11.02 -2.77 5.26
N ALA A 357 -11.93 -3.59 4.74
CA ALA A 357 -12.38 -3.48 3.34
C ALA A 357 -13.19 -2.19 3.08
N GLN A 358 -14.03 -1.76 4.04
CA GLN A 358 -14.70 -0.45 3.98
C GLN A 358 -13.68 0.69 3.96
N GLY A 359 -12.68 0.66 4.85
CA GLY A 359 -11.59 1.65 4.88
C GLY A 359 -10.74 1.68 3.60
N PHE A 360 -10.41 0.51 3.04
CA PHE A 360 -9.71 0.35 1.76
C PHE A 360 -10.45 1.10 0.64
N VAL A 361 -11.74 0.80 0.46
CA VAL A 361 -12.49 1.33 -0.69
C VAL A 361 -12.83 2.80 -0.47
N ALA A 362 -13.14 3.21 0.76
CA ALA A 362 -13.36 4.61 1.08
C ALA A 362 -12.12 5.46 0.77
N ALA A 363 -10.90 5.01 1.12
CA ALA A 363 -9.67 5.74 0.80
C ALA A 363 -9.45 5.87 -0.72
N LEU A 364 -9.70 4.80 -1.49
CA LEU A 364 -9.58 4.83 -2.95
C LEU A 364 -10.65 5.72 -3.62
N VAL A 365 -11.88 5.69 -3.12
CA VAL A 365 -12.98 6.52 -3.65
C VAL A 365 -12.80 7.99 -3.28
N CYS A 366 -12.34 8.32 -2.06
CA CYS A 366 -11.95 9.69 -1.72
C CYS A 366 -10.86 10.23 -2.65
N LEU A 367 -9.89 9.39 -3.03
CA LEU A 367 -8.86 9.79 -4.00
C LEU A 367 -9.46 10.04 -5.39
N MET A 368 -10.39 9.19 -5.85
CA MET A 368 -11.10 9.39 -7.12
C MET A 368 -11.96 10.67 -7.11
N MET A 369 -12.64 10.98 -5.99
CA MET A 369 -13.40 12.23 -5.83
C MET A 369 -12.48 13.46 -5.94
N VAL A 370 -11.38 13.49 -5.19
CA VAL A 370 -10.41 14.61 -5.24
C VAL A 370 -9.80 14.74 -6.64
N MET A 371 -9.59 13.64 -7.36
CA MET A 371 -9.16 13.68 -8.76
C MET A 371 -10.24 14.23 -9.71
N SER A 372 -11.52 13.95 -9.50
CA SER A 372 -12.61 14.51 -10.32
C SER A 372 -12.88 15.99 -10.05
N ASP A 373 -12.67 16.46 -8.81
CA ASP A 373 -12.81 17.87 -8.42
C ASP A 373 -11.53 18.71 -8.69
N THR A 374 -10.51 18.12 -9.32
CA THR A 374 -9.25 18.80 -9.67
C THR A 374 -9.11 18.97 -11.19
N TYR A 375 -8.82 20.19 -11.65
CA TYR A 375 -8.55 20.51 -13.06
C TYR A 375 -7.16 20.01 -13.51
N LEU A 376 -6.99 18.69 -13.64
CA LEU A 376 -5.72 18.06 -14.01
C LEU A 376 -5.36 18.30 -15.49
N SER A 377 -4.12 18.76 -15.74
CA SER A 377 -3.50 18.67 -17.07
C SER A 377 -3.19 17.21 -17.44
N ALA A 378 -2.94 16.90 -18.71
CA ALA A 378 -2.61 15.53 -19.14
C ALA A 378 -1.39 14.95 -18.41
N ALA A 379 -0.36 15.78 -18.18
CA ALA A 379 0.81 15.38 -17.40
C ALA A 379 0.48 15.16 -15.91
N ALA A 380 -0.32 16.03 -15.29
CA ALA A 380 -0.78 15.85 -13.92
C ALA A 380 -1.64 14.59 -13.76
N ALA A 381 -2.54 14.32 -14.71
CA ALA A 381 -3.36 13.11 -14.73
C ALA A 381 -2.52 11.82 -14.83
N ALA A 382 -1.43 11.82 -15.62
CA ALA A 382 -0.50 10.69 -15.69
C ALA A 382 0.26 10.46 -14.37
N VAL A 383 0.74 11.53 -13.73
CA VAL A 383 1.40 11.47 -12.41
C VAL A 383 0.44 10.97 -11.33
N TRP A 384 -0.74 11.58 -11.21
CA TRP A 384 -1.76 11.18 -10.24
C TRP A 384 -2.28 9.76 -10.50
N GLY A 385 -2.44 9.35 -11.76
CA GLY A 385 -2.80 7.97 -12.12
C GLY A 385 -1.75 6.95 -11.69
N THR A 386 -0.47 7.30 -11.82
CA THR A 386 0.66 6.47 -11.34
C THR A 386 0.68 6.38 -9.81
N LEU A 387 0.49 7.50 -9.11
CA LEU A 387 0.36 7.53 -7.65
C LEU A 387 -0.88 6.75 -7.16
N ALA A 388 -2.01 6.86 -7.86
CA ALA A 388 -3.24 6.11 -7.55
C ALA A 388 -3.08 4.60 -7.77
N ALA A 389 -2.36 4.17 -8.82
CA ALA A 389 -2.02 2.77 -9.03
C ALA A 389 -1.10 2.21 -7.93
N GLY A 390 -0.08 2.98 -7.53
CA GLY A 390 0.75 2.67 -6.37
C GLY A 390 -0.05 2.60 -5.08
N GLN A 391 -0.97 3.54 -4.87
CA GLN A 391 -1.85 3.62 -3.72
C GLN A 391 -2.81 2.41 -3.62
N ALA A 392 -3.39 1.99 -4.75
CA ALA A 392 -4.21 0.78 -4.82
C ALA A 392 -3.39 -0.48 -4.49
N LEU A 393 -2.12 -0.55 -4.90
CA LEU A 393 -1.22 -1.66 -4.59
C LEU A 393 -0.80 -1.69 -3.10
N LEU A 394 -0.50 -0.54 -2.49
CA LEU A 394 -0.26 -0.44 -1.04
C LEU A 394 -1.48 -0.89 -0.23
N LEU A 395 -2.69 -0.51 -0.66
CA LEU A 395 -3.94 -0.96 -0.04
C LEU A 395 -4.18 -2.46 -0.27
N LEU A 396 -3.77 -3.03 -1.41
CA LEU A 396 -3.83 -4.48 -1.66
C LEU A 396 -2.90 -5.27 -0.72
N LEU A 397 -1.71 -4.73 -0.40
CA LEU A 397 -0.82 -5.29 0.62
C LEU A 397 -1.47 -5.26 2.02
N LEU A 398 -2.21 -4.19 2.36
CA LEU A 398 -2.99 -4.08 3.59
C LEU A 398 -4.08 -5.17 3.64
N LEU A 399 -4.82 -5.37 2.55
CA LEU A 399 -5.91 -6.34 2.44
C LEU A 399 -5.41 -7.80 2.50
N ALA A 400 -4.27 -8.10 1.87
CA ALA A 400 -3.64 -9.41 1.98
C ALA A 400 -3.20 -9.72 3.42
N GLY A 401 -2.57 -8.75 4.10
CA GLY A 401 -2.16 -8.88 5.50
C GLY A 401 -3.34 -8.96 6.47
N SER A 402 -4.44 -8.24 6.22
CA SER A 402 -5.65 -8.33 7.06
C SER A 402 -6.40 -9.64 6.86
N PHE A 403 -6.41 -10.22 5.65
CA PHE A 403 -6.90 -11.57 5.43
C PHE A 403 -6.02 -12.64 6.11
N GLU A 404 -4.70 -12.53 6.03
CA GLU A 404 -3.75 -13.41 6.72
C GLU A 404 -3.94 -13.36 8.25
N LEU A 405 -4.13 -12.16 8.81
CA LEU A 405 -4.46 -11.95 10.22
C LEU A 405 -5.83 -12.56 10.57
N ALA A 406 -6.85 -12.35 9.72
CA ALA A 406 -8.20 -12.88 9.90
C ALA A 406 -8.23 -14.41 9.92
N GLU A 407 -7.57 -15.04 8.94
CA GLU A 407 -7.35 -16.49 8.83
C GLU A 407 -6.60 -17.02 10.05
N THR A 408 -5.44 -16.42 10.37
CA THR A 408 -4.53 -17.02 11.33
C THR A 408 -4.97 -16.85 12.79
N VAL A 409 -5.60 -15.74 13.17
CA VAL A 409 -6.02 -15.50 14.56
C VAL A 409 -7.42 -16.08 14.83
N TRP A 410 -8.37 -15.94 13.89
CA TRP A 410 -9.79 -16.22 14.17
C TRP A 410 -10.42 -17.38 13.36
N ALA A 411 -9.69 -18.16 12.58
CA ALA A 411 -10.23 -19.42 12.02
C ALA A 411 -10.64 -20.40 13.13
N ARG A 412 -11.76 -21.11 12.94
CA ARG A 412 -12.29 -22.09 13.89
C ARG A 412 -11.67 -23.49 13.78
N ILE A 413 -11.12 -23.87 12.63
CA ILE A 413 -10.74 -25.27 12.32
C ILE A 413 -9.39 -25.29 11.60
N TRP A 414 -8.46 -26.08 12.13
CA TRP A 414 -7.26 -26.54 11.42
C TRP A 414 -7.51 -27.97 10.95
N ARG A 415 -7.31 -28.24 9.66
CA ARG A 415 -7.73 -29.47 8.96
C ARG A 415 -6.56 -30.36 8.55
N ARG A 416 -5.34 -29.84 8.49
CA ARG A 416 -4.15 -30.54 7.95
C ARG A 416 -3.00 -30.70 8.95
N VAL A 417 -3.32 -30.72 10.25
CA VAL A 417 -2.36 -31.09 11.29
C VAL A 417 -1.95 -32.56 11.12
N PRO A 418 -0.67 -32.89 10.87
CA PRO A 418 -0.24 -34.27 10.69
C PRO A 418 -0.22 -35.04 12.02
N VAL A 419 -0.48 -36.35 11.94
CA VAL A 419 -0.28 -37.27 13.06
C VAL A 419 1.14 -37.83 12.96
N LEU A 420 2.07 -37.23 13.70
CA LEU A 420 3.50 -37.56 13.70
C LEU A 420 3.82 -38.71 14.68
N ALA A 421 3.10 -39.82 14.54
CA ALA A 421 3.34 -41.06 15.26
C ALA A 421 4.39 -41.92 14.54
N PRO A 422 5.20 -42.73 15.26
CA PRO A 422 5.97 -43.80 14.65
C PRO A 422 5.08 -44.80 13.89
N ALA A 423 5.66 -45.53 12.95
CA ALA A 423 4.97 -46.66 12.32
C ALA A 423 4.61 -47.75 13.34
N ALA A 424 3.54 -48.51 13.07
CA ALA A 424 3.16 -49.64 13.90
C ALA A 424 4.28 -50.72 13.92
N PRO A 425 4.50 -51.42 15.06
CA PRO A 425 5.46 -52.51 15.13
C PRO A 425 5.23 -53.56 14.02
N GLY A 426 6.28 -53.91 13.29
CA GLY A 426 6.21 -54.83 12.15
C GLY A 426 5.77 -54.22 10.81
N ALA A 427 5.49 -52.91 10.73
CA ALA A 427 5.20 -52.25 9.47
C ALA A 427 6.42 -52.24 8.53
N VAL A 428 6.22 -52.60 7.25
CA VAL A 428 7.27 -52.56 6.22
C VAL A 428 7.61 -51.11 5.88
N LEU A 429 8.72 -50.63 6.43
CA LEU A 429 9.25 -49.29 6.21
C LEU A 429 10.13 -49.27 4.95
N GLY A 430 9.61 -48.64 3.89
CA GLY A 430 10.31 -48.51 2.61
C GLY A 430 11.57 -47.63 2.71
N LYS A 431 12.63 -48.02 1.99
CA LYS A 431 13.97 -47.45 2.14
C LYS A 431 14.05 -45.96 1.77
N VAL A 432 14.84 -45.21 2.55
CA VAL A 432 15.11 -43.78 2.34
C VAL A 432 16.56 -43.58 1.86
N SER A 433 16.75 -42.76 0.82
CA SER A 433 18.08 -42.29 0.42
C SER A 433 18.27 -40.85 0.89
N ILE A 434 19.23 -40.60 1.78
CA ILE A 434 19.49 -39.26 2.35
C ILE A 434 20.57 -38.58 1.54
N HIS A 435 20.26 -37.46 0.88
CA HIS A 435 21.21 -36.67 0.11
C HIS A 435 21.75 -35.52 0.95
N LEU A 436 23.07 -35.52 1.14
CA LEU A 436 23.82 -34.54 1.92
C LEU A 436 24.86 -33.83 1.03
N PRO A 437 24.47 -32.78 0.29
CA PRO A 437 25.41 -31.96 -0.46
C PRO A 437 26.30 -31.13 0.49
N ILE A 438 27.60 -31.05 0.20
CA ILE A 438 28.58 -30.25 0.97
C ILE A 438 29.44 -29.41 0.00
N CYS A 439 29.84 -28.22 0.44
CA CYS A 439 30.65 -27.25 -0.31
C CYS A 439 31.46 -26.36 0.65
N ASN A 440 32.73 -26.72 0.87
CA ASN A 440 33.72 -25.99 1.68
C ASN A 440 33.41 -25.81 3.19
N GLU A 441 32.51 -26.58 3.79
CA GLU A 441 32.23 -26.48 5.23
C GLU A 441 33.36 -27.07 6.11
N PRO A 442 33.49 -26.63 7.37
CA PRO A 442 34.47 -27.20 8.30
C PRO A 442 34.22 -28.70 8.54
N PRO A 443 35.23 -29.59 8.45
CA PRO A 443 35.02 -31.04 8.53
C PRO A 443 34.39 -31.50 9.85
N HIS A 444 34.66 -30.79 10.95
CA HIS A 444 34.06 -31.08 12.26
C HIS A 444 32.55 -30.79 12.32
N MET A 445 32.04 -29.90 11.45
CA MET A 445 30.61 -29.59 11.34
C MET A 445 29.90 -30.75 10.62
N VAL A 446 30.41 -31.14 9.45
CA VAL A 446 29.87 -32.25 8.64
C VAL A 446 29.96 -33.58 9.40
N ARG A 447 31.06 -33.83 10.15
CA ARG A 447 31.20 -35.01 11.02
C ARG A 447 30.04 -35.12 12.02
N ARG A 448 29.66 -34.03 12.71
CA ARG A 448 28.51 -34.04 13.66
C ARG A 448 27.16 -34.35 13.00
N THR A 449 26.96 -33.89 11.76
CA THR A 449 25.77 -34.21 10.95
C THR A 449 25.76 -35.71 10.59
N LEU A 450 26.90 -36.25 10.17
CA LEU A 450 27.05 -37.67 9.84
C LEU A 450 26.88 -38.59 11.06
N ASP A 451 27.44 -38.22 12.22
CA ASP A 451 27.22 -38.92 13.49
C ASP A 451 25.74 -38.93 13.91
N ALA A 452 25.02 -37.82 13.68
CA ALA A 452 23.58 -37.73 13.95
C ALA A 452 22.75 -38.60 12.99
N LEU A 453 23.13 -38.67 11.71
CA LEU A 453 22.53 -39.58 10.72
C LEU A 453 22.81 -41.05 11.05
N ALA A 454 24.00 -41.38 11.54
CA ALA A 454 24.36 -42.73 11.97
C ALA A 454 23.55 -43.21 13.19
N ALA A 455 23.05 -42.28 14.00
CA ALA A 455 22.23 -42.55 15.18
C ALA A 455 20.71 -42.60 14.91
N LEU A 456 20.26 -42.56 13.65
CA LEU A 456 18.83 -42.63 13.30
C LEU A 456 18.21 -43.99 13.66
N ASP A 457 17.04 -43.93 14.31
CA ASP A 457 16.20 -45.09 14.62
C ASP A 457 15.38 -45.47 13.38
N TYR A 458 16.08 -45.97 12.36
CA TYR A 458 15.48 -46.36 11.09
C TYR A 458 16.28 -47.51 10.44
N PRO A 459 15.69 -48.68 10.15
CA PRO A 459 16.47 -49.84 9.72
C PRO A 459 16.97 -49.71 8.27
N ALA A 460 16.22 -49.06 7.38
CA ALA A 460 16.42 -49.10 5.93
C ALA A 460 16.76 -47.72 5.34
N PHE A 461 18.01 -47.28 5.45
CA PHE A 461 18.48 -46.06 4.78
C PHE A 461 19.90 -46.17 4.23
N GLU A 462 20.20 -45.31 3.26
CA GLU A 462 21.56 -44.95 2.84
C GLU A 462 21.77 -43.43 2.98
N VAL A 463 23.02 -43.00 3.03
CA VAL A 463 23.43 -41.59 2.99
C VAL A 463 24.38 -41.39 1.82
N LEU A 464 24.01 -40.53 0.88
CA LEU A 464 24.87 -40.06 -0.20
C LEU A 464 25.44 -38.70 0.21
N VAL A 465 26.75 -38.61 0.35
CA VAL A 465 27.46 -37.38 0.68
C VAL A 465 28.13 -36.87 -0.58
N ILE A 466 27.77 -35.66 -1.02
CA ILE A 466 28.16 -35.13 -2.33
C ILE A 466 28.92 -33.83 -2.13
N ASP A 467 30.25 -33.92 -2.10
CA ASP A 467 31.13 -32.77 -2.09
C ASP A 467 31.20 -32.15 -3.49
N ASN A 468 30.83 -30.88 -3.60
CA ASN A 468 30.80 -30.16 -4.85
C ASN A 468 31.31 -28.72 -4.71
N ASN A 469 32.22 -28.34 -5.62
CA ASN A 469 32.90 -27.05 -5.65
C ASN A 469 33.77 -26.73 -4.41
N THR A 470 34.13 -27.74 -3.60
CA THR A 470 35.27 -27.67 -2.68
C THR A 470 36.57 -27.85 -3.47
N THR A 471 37.56 -26.98 -3.23
CA THR A 471 38.88 -27.04 -3.88
C THR A 471 40.04 -27.37 -2.94
N ASP A 472 39.79 -27.39 -1.62
CA ASP A 472 40.78 -27.73 -0.60
C ASP A 472 40.61 -29.20 -0.15
N PRO A 473 41.59 -30.09 -0.41
CA PRO A 473 41.56 -31.48 0.05
C PRO A 473 41.44 -31.60 1.57
N ALA A 474 42.05 -30.67 2.32
CA ALA A 474 42.03 -30.69 3.78
C ALA A 474 40.64 -30.49 4.38
N LEU A 475 39.64 -30.11 3.57
CA LEU A 475 38.22 -30.08 3.92
C LEU A 475 37.54 -31.42 3.56
N TRP A 476 37.57 -31.84 2.29
CA TRP A 476 36.73 -32.96 1.84
C TRP A 476 37.28 -34.35 2.19
N GLU A 477 38.61 -34.55 2.22
CA GLU A 477 39.23 -35.84 2.55
C GLU A 477 38.83 -36.29 3.97
N LYS A 478 38.84 -35.34 4.91
CA LYS A 478 38.46 -35.56 6.32
C LYS A 478 36.98 -35.89 6.50
N VAL A 479 36.14 -35.65 5.49
CA VAL A 479 34.75 -36.12 5.46
C VAL A 479 34.69 -37.53 4.86
N ALA A 480 35.39 -37.78 3.76
CA ALA A 480 35.48 -39.09 3.13
C ALA A 480 35.99 -40.19 4.09
N GLU A 481 37.07 -39.92 4.83
CA GLU A 481 37.58 -40.75 5.94
C GLU A 481 36.48 -41.14 6.95
N HIS A 482 35.61 -40.20 7.28
CA HIS A 482 34.60 -40.39 8.30
C HIS A 482 33.41 -41.19 7.75
N CYS A 483 32.97 -40.93 6.51
CA CYS A 483 32.00 -41.77 5.82
C CYS A 483 32.46 -43.23 5.76
N ALA A 484 33.73 -43.48 5.41
CA ALA A 484 34.30 -44.83 5.39
C ALA A 484 34.25 -45.52 6.77
N ARG A 485 34.53 -44.79 7.87
CA ARG A 485 34.43 -45.32 9.25
C ARG A 485 32.98 -45.57 9.71
N LEU A 486 32.00 -44.84 9.18
CA LEU A 486 30.57 -45.08 9.44
C LEU A 486 29.99 -46.25 8.61
N GLY A 487 30.80 -46.83 7.71
CA GLY A 487 30.49 -48.07 7.01
C GLY A 487 29.63 -47.90 5.74
N PRO A 488 29.24 -49.01 5.09
CA PRO A 488 28.74 -49.03 3.71
C PRO A 488 27.40 -48.33 3.47
N ARG A 489 26.71 -47.85 4.52
CA ARG A 489 25.55 -46.96 4.38
C ARG A 489 25.93 -45.54 3.94
N PHE A 490 27.17 -45.12 4.15
CA PHE A 490 27.65 -43.76 3.89
C PHE A 490 28.54 -43.73 2.64
N ARG A 491 27.95 -43.34 1.51
CA ARG A 491 28.59 -43.30 0.18
C ARG A 491 29.04 -41.88 -0.12
N PHE A 492 30.35 -41.65 -0.15
CA PHE A 492 30.95 -40.33 -0.40
C PHE A 492 31.34 -40.15 -1.87
N PHE A 493 31.09 -38.95 -2.42
CA PHE A 493 31.45 -38.55 -3.78
C PHE A 493 32.07 -37.15 -3.76
N HIS A 494 33.26 -36.98 -4.34
CA HIS A 494 33.85 -35.67 -4.63
C HIS A 494 33.72 -35.37 -6.12
N LEU A 495 33.06 -34.25 -6.46
CA LEU A 495 32.76 -33.87 -7.85
C LEU A 495 33.70 -32.77 -8.39
N GLY A 496 34.64 -32.28 -7.57
CA GLY A 496 35.46 -31.12 -7.93
C GLY A 496 34.59 -29.92 -8.32
N LYS A 497 34.91 -29.26 -9.44
CA LYS A 497 34.12 -28.13 -9.97
C LYS A 497 32.90 -28.65 -10.75
N TRP A 498 31.71 -28.52 -10.17
CA TRP A 498 30.46 -29.09 -10.69
C TRP A 498 29.39 -28.03 -11.02
N PRO A 499 28.69 -28.10 -12.17
CA PRO A 499 27.62 -27.18 -12.54
C PRO A 499 26.41 -27.25 -11.60
N GLY A 500 25.48 -26.29 -11.73
CA GLY A 500 24.21 -26.27 -10.99
C GLY A 500 24.31 -26.09 -9.47
N PHE A 501 25.50 -25.94 -8.89
CA PHE A 501 25.74 -25.86 -7.45
C PHE A 501 24.98 -26.96 -6.68
N LYS A 502 24.18 -26.62 -5.66
CA LYS A 502 23.43 -27.59 -4.85
C LYS A 502 22.42 -28.39 -5.69
N ALA A 503 21.70 -27.75 -6.61
CA ALA A 503 20.79 -28.42 -7.53
C ALA A 503 21.50 -29.48 -8.39
N GLY A 504 22.67 -29.13 -8.94
CA GLY A 504 23.49 -30.05 -9.74
C GLY A 504 24.06 -31.23 -8.95
N ALA A 505 24.41 -31.02 -7.68
CA ALA A 505 24.83 -32.07 -6.76
C ALA A 505 23.67 -33.01 -6.37
N LEU A 506 22.48 -32.46 -6.14
CA LEU A 506 21.27 -33.26 -5.87
C LEU A 506 20.78 -34.03 -7.11
N ASN A 507 20.94 -33.46 -8.31
CA ASN A 507 20.70 -34.18 -9.57
C ASN A 507 21.71 -35.34 -9.77
N PHE A 508 22.97 -35.16 -9.37
CA PHE A 508 23.95 -36.25 -9.33
C PHE A 508 23.56 -37.32 -8.31
N ALA A 509 23.15 -36.93 -7.09
CA ALA A 509 22.73 -37.84 -6.02
C ALA A 509 21.51 -38.68 -6.41
N LEU A 510 20.53 -38.08 -7.10
CA LEU A 510 19.35 -38.78 -7.60
C LEU A 510 19.72 -39.92 -8.56
N ARG A 511 20.69 -39.71 -9.46
CA ARG A 511 21.18 -40.75 -10.38
C ARG A 511 21.95 -41.88 -9.68
N HIS A 512 22.43 -41.66 -8.46
CA HIS A 512 23.16 -42.65 -7.65
C HIS A 512 22.33 -43.24 -6.49
N THR A 513 21.06 -42.83 -6.37
CA THR A 513 20.09 -43.28 -5.37
C THR A 513 19.77 -44.75 -5.57
N ALA A 514 19.74 -45.51 -4.47
CA ALA A 514 19.49 -46.95 -4.55
C ALA A 514 18.15 -47.27 -5.28
N PRO A 515 18.11 -48.30 -6.15
CA PRO A 515 16.90 -48.63 -6.92
C PRO A 515 15.67 -48.87 -6.03
N ASP A 516 15.87 -49.54 -4.91
CA ASP A 516 14.90 -49.93 -3.88
C ASP A 516 14.51 -48.80 -2.90
N ALA A 517 15.11 -47.61 -2.99
CA ALA A 517 14.65 -46.45 -2.24
C ALA A 517 13.28 -45.98 -2.74
N VAL A 518 12.34 -45.69 -1.84
CA VAL A 518 10.99 -45.18 -2.18
C VAL A 518 10.85 -43.67 -1.91
N ALA A 519 11.75 -43.11 -1.11
CA ALA A 519 11.83 -41.68 -0.81
C ALA A 519 13.28 -41.20 -0.77
N VAL A 520 13.46 -39.94 -1.15
CA VAL A 520 14.70 -39.17 -1.04
C VAL A 520 14.53 -38.15 0.09
N ALA A 521 15.40 -38.17 1.09
CA ALA A 521 15.50 -37.10 2.07
C ALA A 521 16.60 -36.12 1.66
N VAL A 522 16.43 -34.83 1.94
CA VAL A 522 17.51 -33.83 1.76
C VAL A 522 17.78 -33.14 3.09
N LEU A 523 19.06 -33.01 3.40
CA LEU A 523 19.58 -32.38 4.62
C LEU A 523 20.73 -31.45 4.25
N ASP A 524 20.87 -30.33 4.94
CA ASP A 524 22.04 -29.46 4.83
C ASP A 524 23.19 -29.97 5.72
N SER A 525 24.41 -29.68 5.28
CA SER A 525 25.70 -30.17 5.81
C SER A 525 25.93 -29.90 7.31
N ASP A 526 25.20 -28.96 7.90
CA ASP A 526 25.34 -28.49 9.27
C ASP A 526 24.31 -29.08 10.25
N TYR A 527 23.25 -29.76 9.80
CA TYR A 527 22.12 -30.17 10.65
C TYR A 527 22.41 -31.40 11.54
N VAL A 528 22.20 -31.25 12.85
CA VAL A 528 22.11 -32.39 13.78
C VAL A 528 20.63 -32.78 13.94
N VAL A 529 20.27 -33.96 13.44
CA VAL A 529 18.90 -34.51 13.46
C VAL A 529 18.57 -35.26 14.75
N SER A 530 17.28 -35.41 15.06
CA SER A 530 16.79 -36.30 16.11
C SER A 530 16.67 -37.74 15.60
N ARG A 531 16.87 -38.73 16.48
CA ARG A 531 16.90 -40.15 16.10
C ARG A 531 15.59 -40.63 15.48
N ASP A 532 14.47 -40.08 15.92
CA ASP A 532 13.10 -40.43 15.55
C ASP A 532 12.61 -39.77 14.24
N TRP A 533 13.43 -38.93 13.59
CA TRP A 533 13.02 -38.13 12.42
C TRP A 533 12.37 -38.95 11.31
N LEU A 534 13.07 -39.97 10.78
CA LEU A 534 12.53 -40.80 9.70
C LEU A 534 11.36 -41.68 10.18
N ALA A 535 11.46 -42.24 11.39
CA ALA A 535 10.42 -43.11 11.97
C ALA A 535 9.05 -42.43 12.09
N ARG A 536 9.02 -41.10 12.32
CA ARG A 536 7.79 -40.31 12.51
C ARG A 536 7.35 -39.49 11.30
N THR A 537 8.26 -39.21 10.35
CA THR A 537 7.92 -38.50 9.11
C THR A 537 7.61 -39.44 7.93
N MET A 538 8.25 -40.60 7.83
CA MET A 538 7.98 -41.56 6.75
C MET A 538 6.53 -42.10 6.71
N PRO A 539 5.83 -42.33 7.84
CA PRO A 539 4.44 -42.81 7.82
C PRO A 539 3.45 -41.92 7.05
N GLN A 540 3.77 -40.64 6.82
CA GLN A 540 2.90 -39.74 6.04
C GLN A 540 2.78 -40.17 4.55
N PHE A 541 3.74 -40.94 4.02
CA PHE A 541 3.69 -41.47 2.65
C PHE A 541 2.71 -42.64 2.46
N ALA A 542 2.01 -43.06 3.52
CA ALA A 542 0.87 -43.98 3.43
C ALA A 542 -0.34 -43.37 2.68
N ASP A 543 -0.47 -42.04 2.65
CA ASP A 543 -1.31 -41.35 1.67
C ASP A 543 -0.56 -41.34 0.32
N PRO A 544 -1.04 -42.06 -0.72
CA PRO A 544 -0.35 -42.16 -2.00
C PRO A 544 -0.24 -40.80 -2.72
N GLU A 545 -1.11 -39.84 -2.41
CA GLU A 545 -1.09 -38.51 -3.02
C GLU A 545 -0.05 -37.59 -2.35
N VAL A 546 0.57 -37.98 -1.22
CA VAL A 546 1.68 -37.21 -0.61
C VAL A 546 2.95 -37.38 -1.42
N GLY A 547 3.42 -36.26 -2.01
CA GLY A 547 4.67 -36.17 -2.76
C GLY A 547 5.85 -35.71 -1.91
N PHE A 548 5.64 -34.87 -0.89
CA PHE A 548 6.70 -34.51 0.07
C PHE A 548 6.22 -34.18 1.49
N VAL A 549 7.13 -34.33 2.44
CA VAL A 549 7.02 -33.93 3.85
C VAL A 549 8.11 -32.89 4.13
N GLN A 550 7.76 -31.83 4.87
CA GLN A 550 8.67 -30.75 5.26
C GLN A 550 8.56 -30.54 6.77
N SER A 551 9.72 -30.43 7.43
CA SER A 551 9.85 -30.00 8.84
C SER A 551 10.43 -28.57 8.88
N PRO A 552 10.34 -27.83 10.00
CA PRO A 552 10.91 -26.49 10.11
C PRO A 552 12.44 -26.53 9.97
N GLN A 553 13.02 -25.41 9.54
CA GLN A 553 14.42 -25.11 9.87
C GLN A 553 14.45 -24.59 11.32
N ASP A 554 15.25 -25.23 12.16
CA ASP A 554 15.46 -24.89 13.57
C ASP A 554 16.98 -24.83 13.83
N TYR A 555 17.40 -24.17 14.91
CA TYR A 555 18.77 -23.71 15.07
C TYR A 555 19.29 -23.95 16.48
N ARG A 556 20.56 -24.35 16.62
CA ARG A 556 21.18 -24.71 17.92
C ARG A 556 22.00 -23.60 18.57
N ASP A 557 22.28 -22.54 17.83
CA ASP A 557 23.21 -21.44 18.14
C ASP A 557 22.48 -20.14 18.55
N SER A 558 21.16 -20.20 18.74
CA SER A 558 20.30 -19.07 19.12
C SER A 558 20.64 -18.42 20.47
N GLY A 559 21.48 -19.05 21.29
CA GLY A 559 22.01 -18.52 22.55
C GLY A 559 23.43 -17.95 22.48
N GLU A 560 24.14 -18.04 21.34
CA GLU A 560 25.55 -17.60 21.27
C GLU A 560 25.69 -16.07 21.33
N SER A 561 24.78 -15.34 20.70
CA SER A 561 24.80 -13.87 20.68
C SER A 561 23.39 -13.26 20.65
N PHE A 562 23.29 -11.99 21.01
CA PHE A 562 22.03 -11.23 20.89
C PHE A 562 21.56 -11.17 19.43
N PHE A 563 22.47 -11.01 18.46
CA PHE A 563 22.14 -11.05 17.03
C PHE A 563 21.54 -12.40 16.59
N LYS A 564 22.12 -13.53 17.01
CA LYS A 564 21.56 -14.86 16.74
C LYS A 564 20.20 -15.06 17.41
N ARG A 565 19.97 -14.52 18.62
CA ARG A 565 18.65 -14.49 19.27
C ARG A 565 17.62 -13.69 18.45
N LEU A 566 18.00 -12.55 17.88
CA LEU A 566 17.12 -11.72 17.04
C LEU A 566 16.69 -12.46 15.76
N MET A 567 17.63 -13.07 15.05
CA MET A 567 17.36 -13.85 13.83
C MET A 567 16.49 -15.09 14.10
N PHE A 568 16.79 -15.83 15.17
CA PHE A 568 16.02 -17.02 15.55
C PHE A 568 14.51 -16.75 15.62
N TRP A 569 14.12 -15.64 16.26
CA TRP A 569 12.71 -15.30 16.38
C TRP A 569 12.10 -14.76 15.08
N GLU A 570 12.86 -14.09 14.21
CA GLU A 570 12.39 -13.71 12.86
C GLU A 570 12.08 -14.96 12.02
N TYR A 571 13.00 -15.93 11.97
CA TYR A 571 12.77 -17.22 11.32
C TYR A 571 11.58 -17.98 11.93
N ALA A 572 11.42 -17.97 13.25
CA ALA A 572 10.32 -18.65 13.93
C ALA A 572 8.94 -18.14 13.47
N GLY A 573 8.80 -16.86 13.09
CA GLY A 573 7.58 -16.31 12.50
C GLY A 573 7.22 -16.93 11.13
N PHE A 574 8.21 -17.34 10.34
CA PHE A 574 7.96 -18.05 9.10
C PHE A 574 7.57 -19.52 9.37
N PHE A 575 8.33 -20.23 10.21
CA PHE A 575 8.14 -21.68 10.42
C PHE A 575 6.97 -22.06 11.34
N GLN A 576 6.73 -21.35 12.45
CA GLN A 576 5.65 -21.69 13.39
C GLN A 576 4.29 -21.06 13.04
N LEU A 577 4.30 -20.08 12.15
CA LEU A 577 3.15 -19.25 11.79
C LEU A 577 2.89 -19.32 10.27
N GLY A 578 3.78 -18.78 9.43
CA GLY A 578 3.55 -18.67 7.98
C GLY A 578 3.38 -20.02 7.26
N MET A 579 4.20 -21.02 7.64
CA MET A 579 4.17 -22.35 7.05
C MET A 579 3.01 -23.22 7.55
N VAL A 580 2.60 -23.04 8.81
CA VAL A 580 1.40 -23.70 9.37
C VAL A 580 0.14 -23.22 8.64
N THR A 581 0.00 -21.92 8.40
CA THR A 581 -1.13 -21.35 7.63
C THR A 581 -1.12 -21.82 6.16
N ARG A 582 0.05 -21.93 5.53
CA ARG A 582 0.20 -22.50 4.17
C ARG A 582 -0.23 -23.96 4.05
N ASN A 583 0.04 -24.76 5.08
CA ASN A 583 -0.24 -26.20 5.09
C ASN A 583 -1.74 -26.50 4.94
N GLU A 584 -2.61 -25.67 5.52
CA GLU A 584 -4.07 -25.79 5.39
C GLU A 584 -4.58 -25.74 3.94
N ARG A 585 -3.80 -25.16 3.01
CA ARG A 585 -4.18 -25.05 1.58
C ARG A 585 -3.31 -25.87 0.62
N ASN A 586 -2.53 -26.83 1.12
CA ASN A 586 -1.57 -27.60 0.30
C ASN A 586 -0.57 -26.68 -0.42
N ALA A 587 -0.10 -25.62 0.24
CA ALA A 587 0.60 -24.50 -0.39
C ALA A 587 1.92 -24.14 0.33
N ILE A 588 2.56 -25.13 0.95
CA ILE A 588 3.82 -24.95 1.69
C ILE A 588 4.99 -24.79 0.74
N ILE A 589 5.94 -23.93 1.09
CA ILE A 589 7.18 -23.81 0.33
C ILE A 589 8.11 -24.94 0.80
N GLN A 590 8.86 -25.56 -0.10
CA GLN A 590 9.89 -26.55 0.25
C GLN A 590 11.22 -25.80 0.46
N HIS A 591 12.04 -26.23 1.44
CA HIS A 591 13.13 -25.40 1.98
C HIS A 591 14.53 -26.04 1.88
N GLY A 592 14.73 -26.99 0.96
CA GLY A 592 16.05 -27.55 0.62
C GLY A 592 16.73 -28.40 1.70
N THR A 593 16.14 -28.53 2.89
CA THR A 593 16.62 -29.33 4.04
C THR A 593 15.43 -29.77 4.91
N MET A 594 15.66 -30.70 5.84
CA MET A 594 14.67 -31.24 6.77
C MET A 594 13.38 -31.74 6.06
N THR A 595 13.57 -32.39 4.92
CA THR A 595 12.53 -32.73 3.95
C THR A 595 12.67 -34.18 3.47
N LEU A 596 11.54 -34.84 3.24
CA LEU A 596 11.45 -36.14 2.57
C LEU A 596 10.57 -35.97 1.33
N ILE A 597 10.95 -36.57 0.20
CA ILE A 597 10.25 -36.47 -1.09
C ILE A 597 10.06 -37.89 -1.63
N ARG A 598 8.85 -38.25 -2.08
CA ARG A 598 8.58 -39.55 -2.73
C ARG A 598 9.41 -39.64 -4.01
N LYS A 599 10.20 -40.71 -4.17
CA LYS A 599 11.15 -40.85 -5.29
C LYS A 599 10.46 -40.71 -6.66
N ALA A 600 9.35 -41.43 -6.86
CA ALA A 600 8.53 -41.33 -8.08
C ALA A 600 7.93 -39.92 -8.33
N ALA A 601 7.70 -39.11 -7.28
CA ALA A 601 7.24 -37.73 -7.43
C ALA A 601 8.37 -36.80 -7.87
N LEU A 602 9.59 -37.02 -7.35
CA LEU A 602 10.81 -36.30 -7.73
C LEU A 602 11.24 -36.64 -9.18
N GLU A 603 11.22 -37.92 -9.53
CA GLU A 603 11.50 -38.41 -10.89
C GLU A 603 10.44 -37.93 -11.89
N GLY A 604 9.14 -38.04 -11.56
CA GLY A 604 8.05 -37.55 -12.39
C GLY A 604 7.97 -36.02 -12.52
N ALA A 605 8.68 -35.27 -11.68
CA ALA A 605 8.83 -33.82 -11.80
C ALA A 605 10.02 -33.39 -12.69
N ALA A 606 10.87 -34.33 -13.11
CA ALA A 606 12.11 -34.03 -13.83
C ALA A 606 11.87 -33.43 -15.22
N ARG A 607 12.81 -32.60 -15.64
CA ARG A 607 12.86 -31.96 -16.97
C ARG A 607 14.29 -32.06 -17.47
N ASP A 608 14.46 -32.42 -18.73
CA ASP A 608 15.78 -32.51 -19.39
C ASP A 608 16.78 -33.39 -18.60
N GLY A 609 16.27 -34.47 -17.97
CA GLY A 609 17.03 -35.41 -17.14
C GLY A 609 17.33 -34.95 -15.70
N ASN A 610 16.87 -33.76 -15.30
CA ASN A 610 17.16 -33.15 -14.00
C ASN A 610 15.87 -32.89 -13.18
N ALA A 611 15.89 -33.29 -11.91
CA ALA A 611 14.76 -33.11 -10.99
C ALA A 611 14.82 -31.80 -10.21
N TRP A 612 16.02 -31.27 -9.96
CA TRP A 612 16.27 -29.99 -9.29
C TRP A 612 16.62 -28.93 -10.34
N ALA A 613 16.03 -27.73 -10.23
CA ALA A 613 16.11 -26.69 -11.23
C ALA A 613 17.40 -25.86 -11.13
N GLU A 614 18.43 -26.24 -11.88
CA GLU A 614 19.75 -25.57 -11.90
C GLU A 614 19.73 -24.12 -12.41
N TRP A 615 18.62 -23.64 -12.99
CA TRP A 615 18.42 -22.25 -13.42
C TRP A 615 17.94 -21.32 -12.28
N CYS A 616 17.46 -21.88 -11.16
CA CYS A 616 16.92 -21.13 -10.02
C CYS A 616 17.87 -21.21 -8.82
N ILE A 617 18.10 -20.11 -8.11
CA ILE A 617 18.91 -20.10 -6.87
C ILE A 617 18.15 -20.59 -5.61
N CYS A 618 16.88 -20.92 -5.81
CA CYS A 618 15.95 -21.57 -4.90
C CYS A 618 15.30 -22.77 -5.63
N GLU A 619 16.15 -23.76 -5.94
CA GLU A 619 15.77 -25.04 -6.55
C GLU A 619 14.73 -25.81 -5.71
N ASP A 620 14.71 -25.54 -4.41
CA ASP A 620 13.82 -26.06 -3.38
C ASP A 620 12.38 -25.57 -3.55
N ALA A 621 12.18 -24.25 -3.52
CA ALA A 621 10.88 -23.63 -3.68
C ALA A 621 10.30 -23.85 -5.08
N GLU A 622 11.17 -23.91 -6.10
CA GLU A 622 10.79 -24.23 -7.49
C GLU A 622 10.31 -25.69 -7.62
N LEU A 623 11.04 -26.66 -7.06
CA LEU A 623 10.62 -28.05 -7.04
C LEU A 623 9.29 -28.23 -6.29
N GLY A 624 9.14 -27.60 -5.11
CA GLY A 624 7.88 -27.63 -4.37
C GLY A 624 6.69 -27.13 -5.21
N LEU A 625 6.90 -26.05 -5.99
CA LEU A 625 5.90 -25.53 -6.92
C LEU A 625 5.61 -26.50 -8.08
N ARG A 626 6.64 -27.15 -8.67
CA ARG A 626 6.45 -28.19 -9.69
C ARG A 626 5.68 -29.39 -9.17
N LEU A 627 5.96 -29.86 -7.95
CA LEU A 627 5.24 -30.98 -7.33
C LEU A 627 3.75 -30.66 -7.17
N PHE A 628 3.38 -29.45 -6.73
CA PHE A 628 1.98 -29.03 -6.70
C PHE A 628 1.33 -28.97 -8.09
N ARG A 629 2.07 -28.55 -9.13
CA ARG A 629 1.59 -28.56 -10.53
C ARG A 629 1.39 -29.97 -11.09
N GLY A 630 2.12 -30.95 -10.56
CA GLY A 630 1.89 -32.38 -10.78
C GLY A 630 0.77 -32.98 -9.93
N GLY A 631 0.01 -32.17 -9.19
CA GLY A 631 -1.12 -32.62 -8.36
C GLY A 631 -0.75 -33.14 -6.96
N TRP A 632 0.54 -33.24 -6.62
CA TRP A 632 0.97 -33.84 -5.36
C TRP A 632 0.53 -33.03 -4.12
N LYS A 633 0.28 -33.74 -3.02
CA LYS A 633 0.13 -33.16 -1.68
C LYS A 633 1.47 -32.96 -1.00
N ALA A 634 1.50 -31.98 -0.11
CA ALA A 634 2.61 -31.75 0.81
C ALA A 634 2.14 -31.75 2.27
N VAL A 635 2.96 -32.28 3.18
CA VAL A 635 2.69 -32.34 4.62
C VAL A 635 3.71 -31.51 5.38
N TYR A 636 3.26 -30.60 6.24
CA TYR A 636 4.15 -29.81 7.10
C TYR A 636 4.07 -30.20 8.58
N SER A 637 5.19 -30.64 9.12
CA SER A 637 5.42 -30.70 10.57
C SER A 637 5.74 -29.29 11.09
N ALA A 638 5.18 -28.91 12.24
CA ALA A 638 5.66 -27.76 13.01
C ALA A 638 6.68 -28.16 14.10
N GLU A 639 6.92 -29.46 14.28
CA GLU A 639 7.85 -30.03 15.26
C GLU A 639 9.26 -30.12 14.67
N SER A 640 10.26 -29.73 15.47
CA SER A 640 11.67 -29.71 15.08
C SER A 640 12.29 -31.10 15.21
N PHE A 641 12.75 -31.64 14.08
CA PHE A 641 13.46 -32.92 13.98
C PHE A 641 14.96 -32.76 13.69
N GLY A 642 15.47 -31.52 13.66
CA GLY A 642 16.89 -31.28 13.42
C GLY A 642 17.27 -29.81 13.51
N ARG A 643 18.51 -29.54 13.93
CA ARG A 643 19.01 -28.18 14.18
C ARG A 643 20.33 -27.88 13.47
N GLY A 644 20.28 -26.91 12.59
CA GLY A 644 21.44 -26.30 11.94
C GLY A 644 22.04 -25.14 12.73
N VAL A 645 22.78 -24.27 12.04
CA VAL A 645 23.34 -23.00 12.53
C VAL A 645 22.84 -21.81 11.70
N MET A 646 22.85 -20.63 12.31
CA MET A 646 22.50 -19.36 11.67
C MET A 646 23.76 -18.63 11.17
N PRO A 647 23.61 -17.67 10.24
CA PRO A 647 24.71 -16.80 9.83
C PRO A 647 25.40 -16.11 11.02
N ASP A 648 26.73 -16.03 11.03
CA ASP A 648 27.47 -15.40 12.14
C ASP A 648 27.45 -13.86 12.08
N ASP A 649 27.30 -13.27 10.89
CA ASP A 649 27.34 -11.82 10.68
C ASP A 649 26.14 -11.27 9.86
N PHE A 650 25.95 -9.95 9.92
CA PHE A 650 24.84 -9.26 9.26
C PHE A 650 24.92 -9.29 7.73
N ALA A 651 26.13 -9.29 7.15
CA ALA A 651 26.29 -9.38 5.69
C ALA A 651 25.93 -10.78 5.17
N ALA A 652 26.23 -11.83 5.92
CA ALA A 652 25.82 -13.20 5.64
C ALA A 652 24.29 -13.38 5.76
N TYR A 653 23.66 -12.87 6.82
CA TYR A 653 22.19 -12.84 6.99
C TYR A 653 21.48 -12.11 5.84
N ARG A 654 21.93 -10.89 5.50
CA ARG A 654 21.47 -10.14 4.32
C ARG A 654 21.61 -10.94 3.02
N LYS A 655 22.75 -11.60 2.82
CA LYS A 655 23.07 -12.35 1.60
C LYS A 655 22.20 -13.61 1.44
N GLN A 656 21.90 -14.30 2.54
CA GLN A 656 20.97 -15.43 2.54
C GLN A 656 19.55 -14.96 2.17
N ARG A 657 19.04 -13.91 2.83
CA ARG A 657 17.71 -13.36 2.50
C ARG A 657 17.61 -12.79 1.09
N PHE A 658 18.68 -12.16 0.60
CA PHE A 658 18.79 -11.68 -0.79
C PHE A 658 18.61 -12.83 -1.79
N ARG A 659 19.25 -13.99 -1.56
CA ARG A 659 19.06 -15.18 -2.42
C ARG A 659 17.60 -15.60 -2.48
N TRP A 660 16.93 -15.71 -1.33
CA TRP A 660 15.53 -16.14 -1.26
C TRP A 660 14.57 -15.20 -2.00
N ALA A 661 14.73 -13.89 -1.81
CA ALA A 661 13.92 -12.88 -2.48
C ALA A 661 14.19 -12.81 -4.00
N TYR A 662 15.44 -12.97 -4.42
CA TYR A 662 15.82 -13.05 -5.84
C TYR A 662 15.26 -14.33 -6.51
N GLY A 663 15.45 -15.50 -5.87
CA GLY A 663 14.97 -16.79 -6.36
C GLY A 663 13.45 -16.86 -6.48
N ALA A 664 12.70 -16.29 -5.53
CA ALA A 664 11.25 -16.15 -5.65
C ALA A 664 10.83 -15.35 -6.89
N MET A 665 11.55 -14.31 -7.28
CA MET A 665 11.25 -13.57 -8.51
C MET A 665 11.64 -14.35 -9.78
N GLN A 666 12.70 -15.16 -9.74
CA GLN A 666 12.99 -16.14 -10.80
C GLN A 666 11.83 -17.13 -10.96
N ILE A 667 11.27 -17.65 -9.86
CA ILE A 667 10.11 -18.57 -9.86
C ILE A 667 8.85 -17.85 -10.37
N CYS A 668 8.58 -16.61 -9.94
CA CYS A 668 7.49 -15.78 -10.49
C CYS A 668 7.57 -15.66 -12.03
N ARG A 669 8.78 -15.46 -12.58
CA ARG A 669 9.00 -15.39 -14.03
C ARG A 669 8.83 -16.76 -14.71
N GLY A 670 9.50 -17.80 -14.22
CA GLY A 670 9.47 -19.14 -14.81
C GLY A 670 8.10 -19.83 -14.76
N HIS A 671 7.25 -19.45 -13.81
CA HIS A 671 5.92 -20.03 -13.60
C HIS A 671 4.79 -19.01 -13.72
N TRP A 672 5.02 -17.88 -14.41
CA TRP A 672 4.07 -16.76 -14.47
C TRP A 672 2.65 -17.20 -14.89
N ALA A 673 2.53 -18.07 -15.88
CA ALA A 673 1.25 -18.60 -16.34
C ALA A 673 0.56 -19.44 -15.25
N ALA A 674 1.30 -20.34 -14.58
CA ALA A 674 0.76 -21.18 -13.52
C ALA A 674 0.34 -20.38 -12.27
N LEU A 675 0.93 -19.21 -12.04
CA LEU A 675 0.67 -18.34 -10.89
C LEU A 675 -0.41 -17.28 -11.16
N LEU A 676 -0.35 -16.60 -12.30
CA LEU A 676 -1.14 -15.40 -12.62
C LEU A 676 -2.24 -15.64 -13.66
N TRP A 677 -2.11 -16.61 -14.58
CA TRP A 677 -3.10 -16.82 -15.64
C TRP A 677 -4.35 -17.51 -15.07
N PRO A 678 -5.55 -16.89 -15.15
CA PRO A 678 -6.73 -17.41 -14.46
C PRO A 678 -7.31 -18.69 -15.08
N PHE A 679 -6.90 -19.04 -16.31
CA PHE A 679 -7.37 -20.22 -17.04
C PHE A 679 -6.48 -21.46 -16.88
N ASP A 680 -5.20 -21.31 -16.52
CA ASP A 680 -4.36 -22.45 -16.10
C ASP A 680 -5.02 -23.10 -14.87
N ARG A 681 -5.04 -24.44 -14.80
CA ARG A 681 -5.63 -25.21 -13.68
C ARG A 681 -4.62 -26.08 -12.92
N SER A 682 -3.33 -25.99 -13.23
CA SER A 682 -2.26 -26.77 -12.58
C SER A 682 -2.06 -26.43 -11.10
N LEU A 683 -2.47 -25.24 -10.65
CA LEU A 683 -2.52 -24.88 -9.24
C LEU A 683 -3.94 -24.55 -8.79
N THR A 684 -4.30 -25.00 -7.59
CA THR A 684 -5.54 -24.59 -6.94
C THR A 684 -5.52 -23.09 -6.61
N ALA A 685 -6.70 -22.48 -6.51
CA ALA A 685 -6.81 -21.08 -6.09
C ALA A 685 -6.21 -20.80 -4.69
N GLY A 686 -6.18 -21.81 -3.80
CA GLY A 686 -5.50 -21.72 -2.50
C GLY A 686 -3.98 -21.66 -2.62
N GLN A 687 -3.39 -22.53 -3.47
CA GLN A 687 -1.96 -22.50 -3.76
C GLN A 687 -1.54 -21.17 -4.40
N ARG A 688 -2.22 -20.73 -5.46
CA ARG A 688 -1.95 -19.41 -6.09
C ARG A 688 -1.95 -18.28 -5.08
N TRP A 689 -2.98 -18.23 -4.22
CA TRP A 689 -3.09 -17.23 -3.17
C TRP A 689 -1.88 -17.21 -2.24
N HIS A 690 -1.46 -18.34 -1.68
CA HIS A 690 -0.37 -18.36 -0.69
C HIS A 690 1.05 -18.24 -1.27
N PHE A 691 1.26 -18.59 -2.54
CA PHE A 691 2.52 -18.24 -3.23
C PHE A 691 2.58 -16.74 -3.52
N LEU A 692 1.57 -16.18 -4.21
CA LEU A 692 1.53 -14.75 -4.55
C LEU A 692 1.55 -13.85 -3.30
N THR A 693 0.64 -14.08 -2.35
CA THR A 693 0.60 -13.28 -1.11
C THR A 693 1.78 -13.55 -0.17
N GLY A 694 2.55 -14.63 -0.40
CA GLY A 694 3.81 -14.89 0.30
C GLY A 694 4.97 -14.01 -0.14
N TRP A 695 5.00 -13.64 -1.42
CA TRP A 695 6.06 -12.79 -1.99
C TRP A 695 5.63 -11.33 -2.14
N LEU A 696 4.33 -11.02 -2.05
CA LEU A 696 3.81 -9.64 -1.97
C LEU A 696 4.51 -8.74 -0.93
N PRO A 697 4.87 -9.18 0.30
CA PRO A 697 5.64 -8.37 1.25
C PRO A 697 6.99 -7.90 0.68
N TRP A 698 7.72 -8.78 -0.01
CA TRP A 698 9.01 -8.47 -0.62
C TRP A 698 8.88 -7.52 -1.81
N ILE A 699 7.77 -7.62 -2.56
CA ILE A 699 7.40 -6.62 -3.58
C ILE A 699 7.07 -5.27 -2.91
N GLY A 700 6.46 -5.28 -1.72
CA GLY A 700 6.27 -4.11 -0.87
C GLY A 700 7.59 -3.44 -0.47
N ASP A 701 8.61 -4.20 -0.06
CA ASP A 701 9.95 -3.67 0.23
C ASP A 701 10.59 -3.01 -1.02
N ALA A 702 10.41 -3.62 -2.20
CA ALA A 702 10.91 -3.08 -3.47
C ALA A 702 10.22 -1.76 -3.86
N LEU A 703 8.91 -1.66 -3.68
CA LEU A 703 8.14 -0.43 -3.88
C LEU A 703 8.52 0.64 -2.84
N GLY A 704 8.73 0.25 -1.58
CA GLY A 704 9.21 1.15 -0.53
C GLY A 704 10.55 1.80 -0.87
N LEU A 705 11.47 1.05 -1.49
CA LEU A 705 12.74 1.59 -1.98
C LEU A 705 12.56 2.59 -3.14
N LEU A 706 11.60 2.35 -4.05
CA LEU A 706 11.25 3.30 -5.13
C LEU A 706 10.63 4.58 -4.56
N PHE A 707 9.63 4.47 -3.69
CA PHE A 707 8.98 5.62 -3.04
C PHE A 707 9.92 6.40 -2.11
N LEU A 708 10.96 5.78 -1.57
CA LEU A 708 12.03 6.48 -0.86
C LEU A 708 12.84 7.38 -1.80
N VAL A 709 13.32 6.85 -2.93
CA VAL A 709 14.13 7.64 -3.88
C VAL A 709 13.34 8.82 -4.43
N LEU A 710 12.06 8.59 -4.77
CA LEU A 710 11.13 9.65 -5.19
C LEU A 710 10.85 10.65 -4.06
N GLY A 711 10.64 10.18 -2.82
CA GLY A 711 10.39 11.02 -1.65
C GLY A 711 11.59 11.89 -1.26
N LEU A 712 12.81 11.37 -1.35
CA LEU A 712 14.04 12.15 -1.16
C LEU A 712 14.18 13.23 -2.25
N GLY A 713 13.95 12.88 -3.52
CA GLY A 713 13.97 13.86 -4.62
C GLY A 713 12.93 14.96 -4.45
N TRP A 714 11.70 14.62 -4.09
CA TRP A 714 10.64 15.60 -3.81
C TRP A 714 10.95 16.47 -2.59
N SER A 715 11.60 15.91 -1.56
CA SER A 715 12.05 16.67 -0.39
C SER A 715 13.13 17.70 -0.74
N VAL A 716 14.05 17.38 -1.67
CA VAL A 716 15.00 18.38 -2.18
C VAL A 716 14.28 19.50 -2.93
N GLY A 717 13.25 19.18 -3.72
CA GLY A 717 12.38 20.19 -4.35
C GLY A 717 11.70 21.11 -3.32
N LEU A 718 11.09 20.53 -2.28
CA LEU A 718 10.46 21.24 -1.16
C LEU A 718 11.44 22.13 -0.37
N ILE A 719 12.73 21.77 -0.31
CA ILE A 719 13.76 22.54 0.41
C ILE A 719 14.34 23.65 -0.47
N VAL A 720 14.63 23.38 -1.74
CA VAL A 720 15.38 24.28 -2.63
C VAL A 720 14.46 25.23 -3.42
N GLN A 721 13.23 24.82 -3.73
CA GLN A 721 12.24 25.66 -4.42
C GLN A 721 10.85 25.54 -3.73
N PRO A 722 10.72 25.95 -2.46
CA PRO A 722 9.47 25.82 -1.68
C PRO A 722 8.26 26.55 -2.28
N GLN A 723 8.49 27.55 -3.15
CA GLN A 723 7.42 28.26 -3.88
C GLN A 723 6.91 27.51 -5.13
N ARG A 724 7.56 26.42 -5.55
CA ARG A 724 7.20 25.62 -6.74
C ARG A 724 6.81 24.18 -6.44
N PHE A 725 7.30 23.62 -5.33
CA PHE A 725 6.97 22.25 -4.91
C PHE A 725 5.90 22.28 -3.83
N GLU A 726 4.68 21.88 -4.18
CA GLU A 726 3.63 21.58 -3.21
C GLU A 726 3.90 20.23 -2.52
N PHE A 727 3.39 20.05 -1.30
CA PHE A 727 3.35 18.72 -0.67
C PHE A 727 2.35 17.80 -1.39
N PRO A 728 2.61 16.48 -1.50
CA PRO A 728 1.61 15.53 -1.96
C PRO A 728 0.38 15.55 -1.06
N ILE A 729 -0.82 15.35 -1.62
CA ILE A 729 -2.06 15.41 -0.85
C ILE A 729 -2.12 14.35 0.27
N VAL A 730 -2.82 14.69 1.35
CA VAL A 730 -3.00 13.86 2.57
C VAL A 730 -3.39 12.40 2.25
N LEU A 731 -4.20 12.18 1.20
CA LEU A 731 -4.65 10.85 0.78
C LEU A 731 -3.55 9.92 0.24
N PHE A 732 -2.39 10.44 -0.19
CA PHE A 732 -1.22 9.62 -0.54
C PHE A 732 -0.29 9.35 0.66
N MET A 733 -0.28 10.25 1.64
CA MET A 733 0.58 10.14 2.83
C MET A 733 0.01 9.19 3.88
N LEU A 734 -1.28 9.36 4.24
CA LEU A 734 -1.90 8.59 5.33
C LEU A 734 -1.89 7.07 5.11
N PRO A 735 -2.18 6.50 3.92
CA PRO A 735 -2.17 5.06 3.74
C PRO A 735 -0.77 4.45 3.79
N SER A 736 0.27 5.21 3.43
CA SER A 736 1.67 4.77 3.52
C SER A 736 2.10 4.61 4.98
N ILE A 737 1.78 5.59 5.83
CA ILE A 737 1.97 5.53 7.29
C ILE A 737 1.10 4.40 7.89
N GLY A 738 -0.17 4.34 7.48
CA GLY A 738 -1.15 3.37 7.96
C GLY A 738 -0.79 1.91 7.64
N LEU A 739 -0.24 1.64 6.45
CA LEU A 739 0.25 0.30 6.09
C LEU A 739 1.43 -0.12 6.98
N PHE A 740 2.38 0.77 7.25
CA PHE A 740 3.50 0.47 8.14
C PHE A 740 3.03 0.20 9.58
N ALA A 741 2.20 1.10 10.14
CA ALA A 741 1.61 0.92 11.46
C ALA A 741 0.78 -0.38 11.57
N PHE A 742 0.00 -0.70 10.53
CA PHE A 742 -0.73 -1.96 10.43
C PHE A 742 0.21 -3.16 10.40
N ARG A 743 1.30 -3.14 9.63
CA ARG A 743 2.28 -4.25 9.60
C ARG A 743 2.92 -4.48 10.97
N LEU A 744 3.28 -3.43 11.69
CA LEU A 744 3.78 -3.56 13.07
C LEU A 744 2.75 -4.22 14.00
N ALA A 745 1.50 -3.75 13.96
CA ALA A 745 0.41 -4.31 14.76
C ALA A 745 0.08 -5.77 14.37
N GLN A 746 0.06 -6.08 13.08
CA GLN A 746 -0.15 -7.42 12.52
C GLN A 746 0.92 -8.38 13.06
N SER A 747 2.21 -8.02 12.96
CA SER A 747 3.33 -8.82 13.46
C SER A 747 3.24 -9.04 14.97
N TRP A 748 2.99 -7.97 15.75
CA TRP A 748 2.89 -8.03 17.21
C TRP A 748 1.77 -8.99 17.68
N VAL A 749 0.59 -8.92 17.04
CA VAL A 749 -0.54 -9.81 17.32
C VAL A 749 -0.26 -11.25 16.89
N LEU A 750 0.26 -11.46 15.68
CA LEU A 750 0.53 -12.80 15.14
C LEU A 750 1.57 -13.55 15.97
N TYR A 751 2.72 -12.93 16.24
CA TYR A 751 3.76 -13.53 17.08
C TYR A 751 3.23 -13.85 18.48
N GLY A 752 2.45 -12.94 19.06
CA GLY A 752 1.87 -13.10 20.38
C GLY A 752 0.83 -14.22 20.51
N ASN A 753 0.16 -14.59 19.42
CA ASN A 753 -0.84 -15.66 19.41
C ASN A 753 -0.33 -16.99 18.83
N ARG A 754 0.75 -17.00 18.03
CA ARG A 754 1.17 -18.17 17.24
C ARG A 754 2.65 -18.57 17.33
N VAL A 755 3.55 -17.71 17.81
CA VAL A 755 4.97 -18.04 18.00
C VAL A 755 5.31 -18.31 19.47
N GLY A 756 4.58 -17.69 20.40
CA GLY A 756 4.71 -17.97 21.84
C GLY A 756 5.92 -17.33 22.54
N CYS A 757 6.57 -16.35 21.90
CA CYS A 757 7.75 -15.65 22.39
C CYS A 757 7.45 -14.47 23.32
N GLY A 758 8.46 -14.03 24.09
CA GLY A 758 8.38 -12.91 25.04
C GLY A 758 8.19 -11.55 24.37
N ARG A 759 7.78 -10.52 25.12
CA ARG A 759 7.51 -9.17 24.55
C ARG A 759 8.75 -8.55 23.89
N ALA A 760 9.93 -8.71 24.50
CA ALA A 760 11.19 -8.24 23.93
C ALA A 760 11.57 -9.01 22.66
N ASP A 761 11.36 -10.34 22.63
CA ASP A 761 11.64 -11.19 21.47
C ASP A 761 10.76 -10.84 20.26
N ARG A 762 9.50 -10.42 20.47
CA ARG A 762 8.60 -9.92 19.40
C ARG A 762 9.15 -8.66 18.75
N LEU A 763 9.53 -7.68 19.58
CA LEU A 763 10.15 -6.45 19.10
C LEU A 763 11.47 -6.75 18.37
N GLY A 764 12.28 -7.65 18.91
CA GLY A 764 13.53 -8.11 18.32
C GLY A 764 13.35 -8.73 16.93
N ALA A 765 12.39 -9.65 16.78
CA ALA A 765 12.05 -10.25 15.49
C ALA A 765 11.54 -9.22 14.46
N MET A 766 10.72 -8.27 14.91
CA MET A 766 10.22 -7.18 14.06
C MET A 766 11.36 -6.27 13.57
N VAL A 767 12.32 -5.93 14.44
CA VAL A 767 13.53 -5.17 14.08
C VAL A 767 14.44 -5.99 13.15
N ALA A 768 14.63 -7.29 13.41
CA ALA A 768 15.43 -8.18 12.57
C ALA A 768 14.85 -8.39 11.17
N GLY A 769 13.52 -8.36 11.02
CA GLY A 769 12.83 -8.37 9.73
C GLY A 769 12.96 -7.05 8.98
N LEU A 770 12.70 -5.92 9.65
CA LEU A 770 12.83 -4.57 9.07
C LEU A 770 14.27 -4.27 8.59
N ALA A 771 15.28 -4.78 9.30
CA ALA A 771 16.69 -4.66 8.92
C ALA A 771 17.02 -5.29 7.55
N LEU A 772 16.18 -6.19 7.03
CA LEU A 772 16.37 -6.85 5.74
C LEU A 772 15.72 -6.12 4.56
N SER A 773 14.73 -5.24 4.79
CA SER A 773 13.88 -4.64 3.74
C SER A 773 14.69 -4.03 2.59
N HIS A 774 15.76 -3.29 2.85
CA HIS A 774 16.64 -2.74 1.80
C HIS A 774 17.25 -3.83 0.90
N SER A 775 17.75 -4.91 1.51
CA SER A 775 18.37 -6.03 0.79
C SER A 775 17.33 -6.87 0.05
N ILE A 776 16.12 -7.01 0.59
CA ILE A 776 14.98 -7.67 -0.07
C ILE A 776 14.50 -6.86 -1.28
N GLY A 777 14.29 -5.55 -1.13
CA GLY A 777 13.84 -4.68 -2.22
C GLY A 777 14.82 -4.68 -3.40
N LEU A 778 16.13 -4.61 -3.11
CA LEU A 778 17.18 -4.76 -4.13
C LEU A 778 17.20 -6.16 -4.77
N ALA A 779 16.90 -7.22 -4.02
CA ALA A 779 16.83 -8.58 -4.55
C ALA A 779 15.65 -8.75 -5.50
N VAL A 780 14.49 -8.18 -5.17
CA VAL A 780 13.28 -8.23 -6.01
C VAL A 780 13.48 -7.47 -7.31
N TRP A 781 13.94 -6.21 -7.26
CA TRP A 781 14.24 -5.45 -8.49
C TRP A 781 15.26 -6.17 -9.39
N LYS A 782 16.29 -6.79 -8.80
CA LYS A 782 17.27 -7.58 -9.57
C LYS A 782 16.68 -8.88 -10.13
N GLY A 783 15.87 -9.62 -9.38
CA GLY A 783 15.27 -10.89 -9.82
C GLY A 783 14.15 -10.72 -10.84
N LEU A 784 13.46 -9.57 -10.84
CA LEU A 784 12.48 -9.22 -11.88
C LEU A 784 13.16 -8.91 -13.23
N VAL A 785 14.37 -8.33 -13.24
CA VAL A 785 15.06 -7.90 -14.47
C VAL A 785 16.15 -8.89 -14.91
N ILE A 786 17.11 -9.20 -14.03
CA ILE A 786 18.40 -9.85 -14.35
C ILE A 786 18.29 -11.37 -14.19
N GLY A 787 18.64 -12.14 -15.22
CA GLY A 787 18.56 -13.61 -15.22
C GLY A 787 19.57 -14.32 -14.30
N SER A 788 20.75 -13.73 -14.07
CA SER A 788 21.78 -14.26 -13.17
C SER A 788 22.51 -13.14 -12.40
N ALA A 789 22.60 -13.25 -11.08
CA ALA A 789 23.32 -12.31 -10.22
C ALA A 789 24.70 -12.86 -9.80
N PRO A 790 25.82 -12.13 -10.03
CA PRO A 790 27.15 -12.59 -9.62
C PRO A 790 27.30 -12.57 -8.08
N PHE A 791 28.20 -13.42 -7.56
CA PHE A 791 28.46 -13.56 -6.13
C PHE A 791 28.92 -12.23 -5.50
N LEU A 792 28.05 -11.63 -4.69
CA LEU A 792 28.36 -10.46 -3.87
C LEU A 792 29.54 -10.77 -2.93
N ARG A 793 30.70 -10.18 -3.20
CA ARG A 793 31.88 -10.22 -2.33
C ARG A 793 31.62 -9.36 -1.09
N THR A 794 31.88 -9.90 0.10
CA THR A 794 31.83 -9.17 1.36
C THR A 794 33.14 -8.40 1.61
N PRO A 795 33.12 -7.25 2.30
CA PRO A 795 34.34 -6.59 2.77
C PRO A 795 35.09 -7.49 3.77
N LYS A 796 36.40 -7.67 3.59
CA LYS A 796 37.25 -8.37 4.57
C LYS A 796 37.90 -7.36 5.51
N MET A 797 37.24 -7.03 6.63
CA MET A 797 37.82 -6.22 7.70
C MET A 797 37.59 -6.92 9.05
N LYS A 798 38.37 -7.96 9.34
CA LYS A 798 38.21 -8.77 10.57
C LYS A 798 38.71 -8.05 11.83
N ASP A 799 39.66 -7.14 11.66
CA ASP A 799 40.49 -6.60 12.76
C ASP A 799 40.13 -5.16 13.15
N ALA A 800 39.09 -4.60 12.55
CA ALA A 800 38.60 -3.24 12.85
C ALA A 800 37.74 -3.22 14.14
N PRO A 801 37.58 -2.08 14.83
CA PRO A 801 36.70 -1.98 15.99
C PRO A 801 35.24 -2.34 15.66
N ALA A 802 34.53 -2.97 16.60
CA ALA A 802 33.15 -3.46 16.44
C ALA A 802 32.19 -2.41 15.83
N LEU A 803 32.24 -1.17 16.32
CA LEU A 803 31.45 -0.04 15.79
C LEU A 803 31.74 0.22 14.29
N LEU A 804 33.01 0.17 13.89
CA LEU A 804 33.43 0.38 12.52
C LEU A 804 33.03 -0.80 11.61
N GLN A 805 33.13 -2.03 12.10
CA GLN A 805 32.65 -3.22 11.38
C GLN A 805 31.14 -3.17 11.15
N GLY A 806 30.36 -2.88 12.20
CA GLY A 806 28.90 -2.76 12.12
C GLY A 806 28.44 -1.67 11.16
N LEU A 807 29.07 -0.49 11.20
CA LEU A 807 28.78 0.58 10.24
C LEU A 807 29.20 0.23 8.81
N ALA A 808 30.34 -0.45 8.61
CA ALA A 808 30.77 -0.89 7.27
C ALA A 808 29.83 -1.93 6.64
N MET A 809 29.34 -2.89 7.45
CA MET A 809 28.35 -3.89 7.03
C MET A 809 26.96 -3.30 6.68
N ALA A 810 26.63 -2.13 7.23
CA ALA A 810 25.36 -1.42 7.02
C ALA A 810 25.54 -0.05 6.34
N ARG A 811 26.61 0.15 5.56
CA ARG A 811 26.98 1.47 5.01
C ARG A 811 25.91 2.11 4.12
N TRP A 812 25.14 1.31 3.38
CA TRP A 812 24.06 1.81 2.52
C TRP A 812 22.83 2.17 3.34
N GLU A 813 22.53 1.38 4.36
CA GLU A 813 21.49 1.66 5.34
C GLU A 813 21.80 2.93 6.13
N ALA A 814 23.04 3.10 6.61
CA ALA A 814 23.49 4.30 7.30
C ALA A 814 23.39 5.56 6.41
N LEU A 815 23.74 5.45 5.12
CA LEU A 815 23.59 6.55 4.16
C LEU A 815 22.12 6.92 3.94
N LEU A 816 21.23 5.95 3.74
CA LEU A 816 19.80 6.20 3.52
C LEU A 816 19.09 6.71 4.79
N LEU A 817 19.54 6.28 5.97
CA LEU A 817 19.13 6.85 7.27
C LEU A 817 19.55 8.31 7.39
N ALA A 818 20.81 8.64 7.09
CA ALA A 818 21.31 10.02 7.13
C ALA A 818 20.58 10.92 6.11
N LEU A 819 20.32 10.43 4.89
CA LEU A 819 19.61 11.19 3.86
C LEU A 819 18.13 11.42 4.22
N THR A 820 17.43 10.42 4.77
CA THR A 820 16.03 10.59 5.22
C THR A 820 15.92 11.56 6.40
N TRP A 821 16.85 11.50 7.35
CA TRP A 821 16.86 12.43 8.49
C TRP A 821 17.27 13.85 8.09
N ALA A 822 18.23 14.01 7.16
CA ALA A 822 18.59 15.31 6.61
C ALA A 822 17.44 15.94 5.80
N ALA A 823 16.73 15.15 4.99
CA ALA A 823 15.53 15.61 4.27
C ALA A 823 14.41 16.01 5.25
N MET A 824 14.16 15.20 6.29
CA MET A 824 13.16 15.50 7.31
C MET A 824 13.49 16.78 8.08
N ALA A 825 14.75 16.96 8.49
CA ALA A 825 15.21 18.17 9.17
C ALA A 825 15.12 19.40 8.24
N GLY A 826 15.54 19.29 6.99
CA GLY A 826 15.46 20.37 6.01
C GLY A 826 14.03 20.82 5.74
N VAL A 827 13.09 19.89 5.53
CA VAL A 827 11.66 20.22 5.37
C VAL A 827 11.10 20.86 6.65
N ALA A 828 11.41 20.31 7.83
CA ALA A 828 10.94 20.86 9.11
C ALA A 828 11.46 22.28 9.38
N VAL A 829 12.69 22.60 8.95
CA VAL A 829 13.29 23.95 9.07
C VAL A 829 12.69 24.92 8.03
N VAL A 830 12.61 24.54 6.76
CA VAL A 830 12.14 25.44 5.67
C VAL A 830 10.63 25.71 5.75
N HIS A 831 9.83 24.73 6.17
CA HIS A 831 8.37 24.87 6.25
C HIS A 831 7.86 25.09 7.69
N HIS A 832 8.76 25.23 8.66
CA HIS A 832 8.50 25.47 10.09
C HIS A 832 7.46 24.52 10.76
N LEU A 833 7.19 23.36 10.14
CA LEU A 833 6.08 22.46 10.48
C LEU A 833 4.71 23.20 10.55
N ALA A 834 4.50 24.23 9.74
CA ALA A 834 3.32 25.11 9.80
C ALA A 834 2.02 24.39 9.42
N THR A 835 2.00 23.70 8.28
CA THR A 835 0.82 23.00 7.74
C THR A 835 0.71 21.56 8.21
N TRP A 836 -0.46 20.93 8.04
CA TRP A 836 -0.65 19.51 8.36
C TRP A 836 0.16 18.60 7.43
N GLU A 837 0.28 19.00 6.15
CA GLU A 837 1.01 18.31 5.10
C GLU A 837 2.50 18.23 5.43
N SER A 838 3.11 19.33 5.89
CA SER A 838 4.52 19.35 6.29
C SER A 838 4.83 18.38 7.43
N ARG A 839 3.91 18.26 8.40
CA ARG A 839 4.01 17.32 9.54
C ARG A 839 3.84 15.87 9.07
N LEU A 840 2.86 15.61 8.19
CA LEU A 840 2.65 14.28 7.61
C LEU A 840 3.81 13.86 6.71
N TRP A 841 4.42 14.77 5.96
CA TRP A 841 5.58 14.47 5.12
C TRP A 841 6.80 14.08 5.97
N CYS A 842 7.07 14.83 7.04
CA CYS A 842 8.09 14.45 8.03
C CYS A 842 7.78 13.08 8.67
N LEU A 843 6.51 12.74 8.92
CA LEU A 843 6.10 11.41 9.42
C LEU A 843 6.25 10.29 8.37
N VAL A 844 6.06 10.59 7.07
CA VAL A 844 6.40 9.67 5.96
C VAL A 844 7.91 9.42 5.92
N LEU A 845 8.73 10.47 5.97
CA LEU A 845 10.20 10.35 5.96
C LEU A 845 10.71 9.59 7.19
N LEU A 846 10.16 9.87 8.39
CA LEU A 846 10.44 9.09 9.60
C LEU A 846 10.09 7.62 9.40
N THR A 847 8.89 7.32 8.89
CA THR A 847 8.42 5.95 8.61
C THR A 847 9.35 5.22 7.63
N GLN A 848 9.76 5.91 6.54
CA GLN A 848 10.72 5.38 5.57
C GLN A 848 12.14 5.20 6.16
N SER A 849 12.53 5.94 7.19
CA SER A 849 13.84 5.81 7.84
C SER A 849 13.98 4.56 8.72
N LEU A 850 12.86 4.03 9.25
CA LEU A 850 12.88 2.97 10.28
C LEU A 850 13.51 1.63 9.82
N PRO A 851 13.31 1.12 8.59
CA PRO A 851 14.02 -0.06 8.11
C PRO A 851 15.55 0.12 8.07
N TYR A 852 16.02 1.34 7.81
CA TYR A 852 17.44 1.67 7.76
C TYR A 852 18.05 1.83 9.16
N ALA A 853 17.30 2.45 10.08
CA ALA A 853 17.64 2.45 11.51
C ALA A 853 17.73 1.02 12.08
N ALA A 854 16.79 0.15 11.72
CA ALA A 854 16.82 -1.26 12.06
C ALA A 854 18.04 -1.98 11.44
N GLY A 855 18.36 -1.70 10.17
CA GLY A 855 19.54 -2.22 9.48
C GLY A 855 20.85 -1.87 10.19
N VAL A 856 21.04 -0.61 10.55
CA VAL A 856 22.21 -0.14 11.33
C VAL A 856 22.23 -0.79 12.72
N PHE A 857 21.10 -0.82 13.44
CA PHE A 857 21.00 -1.42 14.77
C PHE A 857 21.37 -2.92 14.77
N VAL A 858 20.82 -3.71 13.86
CA VAL A 858 21.09 -5.15 13.77
C VAL A 858 22.54 -5.43 13.35
N SER A 859 23.11 -4.58 12.48
CA SER A 859 24.53 -4.66 12.10
C SER A 859 25.48 -4.37 13.27
N LEU A 860 25.16 -3.38 14.11
CA LEU A 860 25.89 -3.09 15.34
C LEU A 860 25.73 -4.21 16.37
N ALA A 861 24.52 -4.79 16.49
CA ALA A 861 24.26 -5.94 17.35
C ALA A 861 24.99 -7.22 16.90
N ALA A 862 25.25 -7.38 15.60
CA ALA A 862 26.05 -8.46 15.04
C ALA A 862 27.57 -8.29 15.29
N ALA A 863 28.06 -7.05 15.25
CA ALA A 863 29.47 -6.74 15.50
C ALA A 863 29.81 -6.63 17.00
N TRP A 864 28.82 -6.53 17.89
CA TRP A 864 29.05 -6.41 19.33
C TRP A 864 29.56 -7.72 19.94
N PRO A 865 30.54 -7.69 20.88
CA PRO A 865 31.08 -8.90 21.52
C PRO A 865 30.00 -9.84 22.06
N ALA A 866 30.07 -11.10 21.64
CA ALA A 866 29.13 -12.14 22.03
C ALA A 866 29.12 -12.34 23.55
N ARG A 867 27.93 -12.20 24.15
CA ARG A 867 27.63 -12.71 25.49
C ARG A 867 26.65 -13.85 25.31
N THR A 868 27.04 -15.04 25.77
CA THR A 868 26.17 -16.22 25.79
C THR A 868 24.91 -15.94 26.62
N GLN A 869 23.77 -16.35 26.08
CA GLN A 869 22.44 -16.19 26.67
C GLN A 869 21.75 -17.56 26.72
N PRO A 870 20.75 -17.74 27.61
CA PRO A 870 19.87 -18.92 27.55
C PRO A 870 19.24 -19.04 26.17
N ALA A 871 19.61 -20.09 25.43
CA ALA A 871 19.16 -20.32 24.07
C ALA A 871 17.62 -20.43 24.03
N PRO A 872 16.91 -19.58 23.26
CA PRO A 872 15.48 -19.73 23.09
C PRO A 872 15.18 -21.05 22.38
N ALA A 873 14.22 -21.80 22.90
CA ALA A 873 13.66 -23.00 22.27
C ALA A 873 12.25 -22.71 21.75
N LEU A 874 11.88 -23.35 20.64
CA LEU A 874 10.51 -23.31 20.13
C LEU A 874 9.55 -23.97 21.16
N PRO A 875 8.45 -23.31 21.58
CA PRO A 875 7.61 -23.81 22.66
C PRO A 875 6.75 -25.00 22.22
N ALA A 876 7.08 -26.19 22.72
CA ALA A 876 6.42 -27.47 22.39
C ALA A 876 4.88 -27.52 22.66
N ARG A 877 4.33 -26.55 23.39
CA ARG A 877 2.93 -26.55 23.86
C ARG A 877 1.87 -26.25 22.79
N LEU A 878 2.24 -25.68 21.63
CA LEU A 878 1.27 -25.23 20.63
C LEU A 878 0.56 -26.34 19.81
N LEU A 879 0.96 -27.61 19.96
CA LEU A 879 0.30 -28.76 19.31
C LEU A 879 -0.86 -29.33 20.15
N ALA A 880 -0.76 -29.33 21.49
CA ALA A 880 -1.77 -29.91 22.37
C ALA A 880 -3.14 -29.22 22.25
N ASP A 881 -3.15 -27.89 22.16
CA ASP A 881 -4.35 -27.06 22.02
C ASP A 881 -5.03 -27.25 20.63
N ARG A 882 -4.23 -27.57 19.60
CA ARG A 882 -4.73 -27.91 18.26
C ARG A 882 -5.43 -29.27 18.23
N ALA A 883 -4.98 -30.23 19.05
CA ALA A 883 -5.62 -31.55 19.16
C ALA A 883 -6.96 -31.54 19.93
N GLN A 884 -7.23 -30.51 20.75
CA GLN A 884 -8.54 -30.36 21.40
C GLN A 884 -9.61 -29.78 20.47
N THR A 885 -9.21 -28.88 19.56
CA THR A 885 -10.13 -28.19 18.63
C THR A 885 -10.52 -29.01 17.40
N THR A 886 -9.93 -30.19 17.19
CA THR A 886 -10.29 -31.14 16.10
C THR A 886 -11.36 -32.17 16.49
N ARG A 887 -11.89 -32.15 17.72
CA ARG A 887 -12.98 -33.05 18.14
C ARG A 887 -14.31 -32.68 17.44
N ILE A 888 -14.55 -33.30 16.30
CA ILE A 888 -15.89 -33.44 15.71
C ILE A 888 -16.78 -34.11 16.78
N PRO A 889 -17.97 -33.58 17.12
CA PRO A 889 -18.89 -34.27 18.02
C PRO A 889 -19.25 -35.63 17.41
N PRO A 890 -19.20 -36.74 18.17
CA PRO A 890 -19.64 -38.03 17.64
C PRO A 890 -21.07 -37.91 17.15
N SER A 891 -21.32 -38.37 15.92
CA SER A 891 -22.67 -38.46 15.37
C SER A 891 -23.55 -39.24 16.34
N ARG A 892 -24.78 -38.75 16.61
CA ARG A 892 -25.77 -39.43 17.47
C ARG A 892 -26.24 -40.74 16.83
N GLY A 893 -25.41 -41.76 16.89
CA GLY A 893 -25.76 -43.15 16.69
C GLY A 893 -26.33 -43.73 17.99
N LEU A 894 -27.40 -44.50 17.82
CA LEU A 894 -28.16 -45.26 18.84
C LEU A 894 -27.31 -45.68 20.06
N SER A 895 -27.72 -45.23 21.25
CA SER A 895 -27.07 -45.58 22.52
C SER A 895 -27.35 -47.02 22.93
N SER A 896 -26.32 -47.87 22.93
CA SER A 896 -26.29 -49.08 23.75
C SER A 896 -26.32 -48.68 25.23
N GLY A 897 -27.38 -49.03 25.95
CA GLY A 897 -27.58 -48.61 27.33
C GLY A 897 -26.89 -49.52 28.36
N THR A 898 -26.41 -48.91 29.44
CA THR A 898 -26.12 -49.60 30.71
C THR A 898 -26.66 -48.73 31.84
N LEU A 899 -27.41 -49.33 32.76
CA LEU A 899 -28.12 -48.61 33.83
C LEU A 899 -27.26 -48.52 35.11
N THR A 900 -27.31 -47.38 35.78
CA THR A 900 -26.95 -47.24 37.20
C THR A 900 -28.22 -47.10 38.05
N SER A 901 -28.22 -47.72 39.22
CA SER A 901 -29.42 -47.94 40.03
C SER A 901 -29.90 -46.74 40.85
N HIS A 902 -31.20 -46.46 40.80
CA HIS A 902 -31.97 -46.01 41.96
C HIS A 902 -33.09 -47.03 42.23
N ALA A 903 -33.58 -47.09 43.48
CA ALA A 903 -34.25 -48.28 44.02
C ALA A 903 -35.72 -48.06 44.37
N LEU A 904 -36.52 -49.12 44.14
CA LEU A 904 -37.86 -49.41 44.69
C LEU A 904 -39.03 -48.49 44.27
N PRO A 905 -40.29 -48.97 44.27
CA PRO A 905 -40.79 -50.36 44.20
C PRO A 905 -41.42 -50.61 42.79
N ALA A 906 -42.30 -51.58 42.46
CA ALA A 906 -42.98 -52.65 43.20
C ALA A 906 -43.32 -53.86 42.29
N ARG A 907 -43.69 -54.99 42.92
CA ARG A 907 -44.60 -56.08 42.47
C ARG A 907 -44.57 -56.57 41.00
N ALA A 908 -44.14 -57.82 40.87
CA ALA A 908 -44.24 -58.65 39.67
C ALA A 908 -45.68 -59.13 39.35
N LEU A 909 -45.87 -59.55 38.10
CA LEU A 909 -46.31 -60.93 37.81
C LEU A 909 -45.70 -61.41 36.48
N ALA A 910 -45.68 -62.73 36.24
CA ALA A 910 -45.03 -63.33 35.07
C ALA A 910 -46.04 -63.92 34.07
N ALA A 911 -45.70 -63.86 32.79
CA ALA A 911 -46.30 -64.66 31.71
C ALA A 911 -45.22 -65.05 30.69
N ARG A 912 -45.44 -66.13 29.93
CA ARG A 912 -44.43 -66.84 29.12
C ARG A 912 -45.06 -67.36 27.81
N VAL A 913 -44.24 -67.82 26.86
CA VAL A 913 -44.63 -68.45 25.56
C VAL A 913 -45.13 -67.40 24.53
N ILE A 914 -44.38 -67.01 23.50
CA ILE A 914 -43.87 -67.72 22.29
C ILE A 914 -44.97 -68.00 21.25
N GLY A 915 -44.88 -67.34 20.09
CA GLY A 915 -45.74 -67.57 18.92
C GLY A 915 -45.30 -66.76 17.68
N ARG A 916 -44.92 -67.46 16.61
CA ARG A 916 -44.51 -66.96 15.27
C ARG A 916 -45.16 -67.91 14.23
N PRO A 917 -45.19 -67.61 12.92
CA PRO A 917 -45.17 -66.34 12.17
C PRO A 917 -46.39 -66.33 11.20
N VAL A 918 -46.23 -65.89 9.92
CA VAL A 918 -47.01 -66.12 8.65
C VAL A 918 -47.12 -64.80 7.82
N PRO A 919 -47.05 -64.82 6.46
CA PRO A 919 -45.98 -64.04 5.79
C PRO A 919 -46.41 -63.16 4.58
N ALA A 920 -45.49 -62.91 3.64
CA ALA A 920 -45.60 -61.94 2.52
C ALA A 920 -45.81 -62.55 1.12
N ARG A 921 -46.28 -61.73 0.15
CA ARG A 921 -46.19 -61.86 -1.35
C ARG A 921 -46.80 -60.60 -2.04
N ALA A 922 -46.68 -60.28 -3.34
CA ALA A 922 -45.52 -60.29 -4.27
C ALA A 922 -45.84 -59.71 -5.69
N ARG A 923 -44.94 -58.83 -6.23
CA ARG A 923 -44.56 -58.59 -7.66
C ARG A 923 -45.55 -58.07 -8.75
N ARG A 924 -44.94 -57.44 -9.81
CA ARG A 924 -45.42 -57.08 -11.20
C ARG A 924 -46.28 -55.79 -11.34
N SER A 925 -46.27 -55.00 -12.44
CA SER A 925 -45.42 -54.95 -13.68
C SER A 925 -45.65 -53.69 -14.57
N GLY A 926 -44.68 -53.31 -15.44
CA GLY A 926 -44.76 -52.32 -16.57
C GLY A 926 -43.42 -51.53 -16.72
N TRP A 927 -42.65 -51.51 -17.82
CA TRP A 927 -42.81 -50.96 -19.21
C TRP A 927 -42.78 -49.42 -19.30
N SER A 928 -42.05 -48.74 -20.22
CA SER A 928 -41.02 -49.15 -21.23
C SER A 928 -40.25 -47.91 -21.80
N SER A 929 -39.05 -48.10 -22.42
CA SER A 929 -38.37 -47.25 -23.48
C SER A 929 -38.16 -45.72 -23.26
N SER A 930 -37.17 -44.96 -23.78
CA SER A 930 -35.88 -45.10 -24.53
C SER A 930 -35.29 -43.64 -24.70
N GLU A 931 -34.19 -43.22 -25.34
CA GLU A 931 -32.85 -43.69 -25.86
C GLU A 931 -31.94 -42.40 -25.97
N ALA A 932 -30.58 -42.41 -25.95
CA ALA A 932 -29.58 -42.56 -27.04
C ALA A 932 -29.87 -41.77 -28.36
N GLY A 933 -28.92 -41.13 -29.07
CA GLY A 933 -27.47 -40.83 -28.89
C GLY A 933 -27.13 -39.48 -29.59
N HIS A 934 -25.88 -39.02 -29.77
CA HIS A 934 -24.55 -39.63 -29.70
C HIS A 934 -23.56 -38.74 -28.92
#